data_AF-A0A371JHL3-F1
#
_entry.id   AF-A0A371JHL3-F1
#
_cell.length_a   1.000
_cell.length_b   1.000
_cell.length_c   1.000
_cell.angle_alpha   90.00
_cell.angle_beta   90.00
_cell.angle_gamma   90.00
#
_symmetry.space_group_name_H-M   'P 1'
#
loop_
_entity.id
_entity.type
_entity.pdbx_description
1 polymer ?
#
loop_
_entity_poly.entity_id
_entity_poly.type
_entity_poly.pdbx_seq_one_letter_code
_entity_poly.pdbx_strand_id
1 'polypeptide(L)'
;MYKREQRILRRSFAVFLVAFLLMPVFSSAFTGLAYVEAAEPEITITSHSYDFSNNTEKSTPVLGEILDQTALETSGIIWYETEGNSVSFDAKLLKFRSGTTLYIPIQEDTTKITYTQTCSGDSSSRFTYVGVKNGAYYVSMTQSPNSVTIDDITDIVKEFNGNQYIAIYSAADVKITNITLTEYNPINLVTVSGKVYNAAENGISKLSFKNLDDENSDIVSAAIDNKGNYSATLKRIAGNTNYAASVSEAGYKIDNTNGDNQFSLIGNGANKEQNFSIITADMAIVSGTLSGVLDSALKDTLKLKLVPSDSTLNTVYLNLTKASDGSYTYSNAVISPDVSYTPILENANDYEITSDITMAAGIYTNIALKATPKALHQVVGSFVTSDGSCANVSKITFTNMQEPDYSYTFDISNSTYSAALRTGEYVTSAEVNGYTAFDHVSIKDTDVINNVYLETSNDTSSVAYQEILKVGKGKDFDTITEALNYINKMTRTDNQRVTINLTDDLYREQIMVNTPNITIMSNNEKAPTVTWYYGIGYSYYSVAPASETNKGYYSKKYAVDQYTKTVVDTHWGTVVEITKNAMGFQSENVTYESSFNRYMTEEELSDGVGSGVESARIDRQAATDADVMSKAGKERSCTMFIAADQCEFHNCSFLSSQDTIYTGNSEESIYFKNCVIEGTTDFICGSGNPVFDNCTLSIYGYSDQAGDGGYITASKAGGSKGYLFYNCKIARTAYNQILTTTKNIYLGRPWGAGTKVLFYNTEVETADLIDSAGYTAMSSVTPAEAYYSEYNTHLPDGTALDTSGRAAGSIILTQEQAENVCLNDYFGNWQPSYYHTNESK
;
A
#
# COMPACT_ATOMS: atom_id res chain seq x y z
N MET A 1 -14.87 -7.31 -3.60
CA MET A 1 -16.04 -8.19 -3.35
C MET A 1 -16.43 -9.08 -4.56
N TYR A 2 -16.19 -8.65 -5.81
CA TYR A 2 -16.44 -9.45 -7.03
C TYR A 2 -15.58 -10.73 -7.17
N LYS A 3 -14.40 -10.80 -6.54
CA LYS A 3 -13.56 -12.02 -6.51
C LYS A 3 -13.97 -13.05 -5.44
N ARG A 4 -14.84 -12.71 -4.48
CA ARG A 4 -15.27 -13.63 -3.40
C ARG A 4 -16.50 -14.46 -3.79
N GLU A 5 -17.35 -13.96 -4.70
CA GLU A 5 -18.50 -14.69 -5.22
C GLU A 5 -18.11 -15.83 -6.20
N GLN A 6 -16.99 -15.70 -6.92
CA GLN A 6 -16.45 -16.83 -7.72
C GLN A 6 -15.93 -17.99 -6.87
N ARG A 7 -15.61 -17.74 -5.57
CA ARG A 7 -15.06 -18.76 -4.64
C ARG A 7 -16.15 -19.71 -4.10
N ILE A 8 -17.43 -19.33 -4.13
CA ILE A 8 -18.55 -20.20 -3.74
C ILE A 8 -19.07 -21.01 -4.95
N LEU A 9 -18.96 -20.49 -6.18
CA LEU A 9 -19.37 -21.22 -7.37
C LEU A 9 -18.45 -22.39 -7.77
N ARG A 10 -17.14 -22.33 -7.46
CA ARG A 10 -16.18 -23.38 -7.85
C ARG A 10 -16.14 -24.60 -6.91
N ARG A 11 -16.77 -24.56 -5.73
CA ARG A 11 -16.79 -25.69 -4.77
C ARG A 11 -18.03 -26.58 -4.86
N SER A 12 -18.99 -26.30 -5.76
CA SER A 12 -20.27 -27.04 -5.83
C SER A 12 -20.55 -27.76 -7.16
N PHE A 13 -19.62 -27.79 -8.12
CA PHE A 13 -19.78 -28.49 -9.40
C PHE A 13 -18.75 -29.61 -9.59
N ALA A 14 -18.82 -30.64 -8.75
CA ALA A 14 -18.09 -31.89 -8.97
C ALA A 14 -18.78 -33.12 -8.36
N VAL A 15 -20.11 -33.10 -8.15
CA VAL A 15 -20.91 -34.32 -7.87
C VAL A 15 -22.35 -34.02 -8.33
N PHE A 16 -22.95 -34.94 -9.10
CA PHE A 16 -24.29 -34.90 -9.73
C PHE A 16 -24.41 -34.24 -11.11
N LEU A 17 -24.29 -35.04 -12.18
CA LEU A 17 -25.44 -35.36 -13.05
C LEU A 17 -25.10 -36.51 -14.02
N VAL A 18 -25.47 -37.74 -13.64
CA VAL A 18 -25.75 -38.84 -14.57
C VAL A 18 -27.27 -39.00 -14.56
N ALA A 19 -27.94 -38.69 -15.68
CA ALA A 19 -29.21 -39.29 -16.15
C ALA A 19 -30.07 -38.30 -17.00
N PHE A 20 -30.32 -38.73 -18.24
CA PHE A 20 -31.48 -38.43 -19.11
C PHE A 20 -31.72 -37.01 -19.67
N LEU A 21 -31.48 -36.83 -20.98
CA LEU A 21 -32.56 -36.82 -21.99
C LEU A 21 -32.03 -36.92 -23.44
N LEU A 22 -32.80 -37.62 -24.26
CA LEU A 22 -32.51 -38.16 -25.59
C LEU A 22 -33.15 -37.31 -26.72
N MET A 23 -32.43 -37.25 -27.87
CA MET A 23 -32.87 -37.14 -29.29
C MET A 23 -33.23 -35.75 -29.92
N PRO A 24 -33.13 -35.58 -31.27
CA PRO A 24 -32.11 -36.06 -32.24
C PRO A 24 -31.71 -35.01 -33.36
N VAL A 25 -30.80 -35.45 -34.28
CA VAL A 25 -30.42 -34.92 -35.63
C VAL A 25 -29.59 -33.62 -35.72
N PHE A 26 -28.45 -33.50 -36.42
CA PHE A 26 -27.84 -34.24 -37.53
C PHE A 26 -26.31 -34.38 -37.38
N SER A 27 -25.78 -35.47 -37.92
CA SER A 27 -24.36 -35.82 -38.01
C SER A 27 -23.61 -35.05 -39.11
N SER A 28 -22.46 -34.49 -38.78
CA SER A 28 -21.28 -34.49 -39.64
C SER A 28 -20.05 -34.62 -38.76
N ALA A 29 -19.20 -35.58 -39.12
CA ALA A 29 -18.14 -36.15 -38.31
C ALA A 29 -17.11 -35.12 -37.78
N PHE A 30 -17.02 -34.98 -36.46
CA PHE A 30 -15.80 -34.59 -35.77
C PHE A 30 -15.17 -35.85 -35.19
N THR A 31 -14.29 -36.47 -35.97
CA THR A 31 -13.39 -37.51 -35.46
C THR A 31 -12.06 -36.85 -35.13
N GLY A 32 -11.67 -36.92 -33.86
CA GLY A 32 -10.26 -36.80 -33.46
C GLY A 32 -9.88 -35.60 -32.61
N LEU A 33 -10.39 -35.51 -31.39
CA LEU A 33 -9.63 -35.01 -30.24
C LEU A 33 -10.13 -35.80 -29.04
N ALA A 34 -9.43 -36.90 -28.74
CA ALA A 34 -9.64 -37.61 -27.49
C ALA A 34 -9.30 -36.64 -26.35
N TYR A 35 -10.21 -36.50 -25.38
CA TYR A 35 -9.90 -35.86 -24.12
C TYR A 35 -8.80 -36.69 -23.46
N VAL A 36 -7.56 -36.22 -23.55
CA VAL A 36 -6.41 -36.82 -22.88
C VAL A 36 -6.40 -36.30 -21.45
N GLU A 37 -6.49 -37.20 -20.48
CA GLU A 37 -6.32 -36.90 -19.07
C GLU A 37 -4.98 -36.17 -18.87
N ALA A 38 -4.99 -35.01 -18.21
CA ALA A 38 -3.80 -34.18 -18.03
C ALA A 38 -2.74 -34.98 -17.26
N ALA A 39 -1.61 -35.28 -17.91
CA ALA A 39 -0.45 -35.84 -17.24
C ALA A 39 0.07 -34.82 -16.22
N GLU A 40 0.46 -35.26 -15.02
CA GLU A 40 1.09 -34.36 -14.05
C GLU A 40 2.37 -33.74 -14.65
N PRO A 41 2.56 -32.42 -14.52
CA PRO A 41 3.67 -31.72 -15.15
C PRO A 41 5.01 -32.26 -14.65
N GLU A 42 6.02 -32.41 -15.53
CA GLU A 42 7.39 -32.67 -15.08
C GLU A 42 7.83 -31.42 -14.37
N ILE A 43 8.24 -31.66 -13.14
CA ILE A 43 8.75 -30.66 -12.27
C ILE A 43 10.27 -30.67 -12.46
N THR A 44 10.82 -29.54 -12.88
CA THR A 44 12.25 -29.30 -12.69
C THR A 44 12.46 -29.05 -11.20
N ILE A 45 13.19 -29.94 -10.55
CA ILE A 45 13.52 -29.81 -9.14
C ILE A 45 14.87 -29.10 -9.04
N THR A 46 14.83 -27.83 -8.64
CA THR A 46 16.05 -27.06 -8.38
C THR A 46 16.27 -27.01 -6.87
N SER A 47 17.52 -27.12 -6.41
CA SER A 47 17.84 -27.00 -4.98
C SER A 47 18.97 -26.02 -4.77
N HIS A 48 18.70 -25.00 -3.96
CA HIS A 48 19.67 -24.00 -3.55
C HIS A 48 20.01 -24.21 -2.08
N SER A 49 21.30 -24.35 -1.78
CA SER A 49 21.79 -24.50 -0.41
C SER A 49 22.67 -23.31 -0.02
N TYR A 50 22.41 -22.78 1.17
CA TYR A 50 23.09 -21.64 1.75
C TYR A 50 23.81 -22.08 3.02
N ASP A 51 25.14 -22.18 2.94
CA ASP A 51 25.99 -22.63 4.04
C ASP A 51 26.38 -21.46 4.94
N PHE A 52 26.07 -21.60 6.23
CA PHE A 52 26.39 -20.66 7.28
C PHE A 52 27.36 -21.26 8.32
N SER A 53 27.95 -22.43 8.04
CA SER A 53 28.88 -23.11 8.95
C SER A 53 30.29 -22.51 8.98
N ASN A 54 30.60 -21.60 8.05
CA ASN A 54 31.83 -20.81 8.03
C ASN A 54 31.56 -19.37 7.59
N ASN A 55 31.61 -18.43 8.54
CA ASN A 55 31.32 -17.01 8.27
C ASN A 55 32.45 -16.06 8.68
N THR A 56 33.69 -16.54 8.82
CA THR A 56 34.81 -15.73 9.35
C THR A 56 35.14 -14.48 8.53
N GLU A 57 34.74 -14.45 7.26
CA GLU A 57 34.99 -13.33 6.33
C GLU A 57 33.69 -12.62 5.91
N LYS A 58 32.52 -13.02 6.45
CA LYS A 58 31.24 -12.43 6.05
C LYS A 58 31.01 -11.07 6.71
N SER A 59 30.57 -10.11 5.90
CA SER A 59 30.14 -8.78 6.35
C SER A 59 28.88 -8.84 7.22
N THR A 60 28.68 -7.81 8.06
CA THR A 60 27.52 -7.76 8.95
C THR A 60 26.24 -7.61 8.12
N PRO A 61 25.19 -8.43 8.34
CA PRO A 61 23.91 -8.28 7.67
C PRO A 61 23.33 -6.87 7.80
N VAL A 62 22.83 -6.33 6.70
CA VAL A 62 22.14 -5.03 6.65
C VAL A 62 20.69 -5.26 6.21
N LEU A 63 19.75 -4.57 6.85
CA LEU A 63 18.32 -4.70 6.55
C LEU A 63 18.04 -4.23 5.12
N GLY A 64 17.30 -5.04 4.36
CA GLY A 64 16.96 -4.79 2.95
C GLY A 64 18.07 -5.16 1.96
N GLU A 65 19.26 -5.54 2.42
CA GLU A 65 20.37 -5.96 1.56
C GLU A 65 20.49 -7.49 1.51
N ILE A 66 21.11 -7.98 0.43
CA ILE A 66 21.42 -9.41 0.26
C ILE A 66 22.49 -9.82 1.27
N LEU A 67 22.24 -10.90 1.99
CA LEU A 67 23.19 -11.49 2.92
C LEU A 67 24.45 -11.93 2.17
N ASP A 68 25.61 -11.65 2.75
CA ASP A 68 26.91 -11.93 2.15
C ASP A 68 27.05 -13.41 1.72
N GLN A 69 27.53 -13.61 0.49
CA GLN A 69 27.66 -14.91 -0.19
C GLN A 69 26.37 -15.72 -0.33
N THR A 70 25.20 -15.08 -0.26
CA THR A 70 23.91 -15.71 -0.61
C THR A 70 23.37 -15.26 -1.97
N ALA A 71 24.12 -14.40 -2.67
CA ALA A 71 23.75 -13.91 -3.99
C ALA A 71 23.80 -15.04 -5.04
N LEU A 72 22.71 -15.18 -5.78
CA LEU A 72 22.57 -15.82 -7.07
C LEU A 72 22.74 -14.75 -8.18
N GLU A 73 22.58 -15.12 -9.46
CA GLU A 73 22.84 -14.22 -10.59
C GLU A 73 22.10 -12.86 -10.52
N THR A 74 20.90 -12.81 -9.92
CA THR A 74 20.07 -11.59 -9.85
C THR A 74 19.37 -11.36 -8.50
N SER A 75 19.54 -12.24 -7.51
CA SER A 75 18.83 -12.20 -6.22
C SER A 75 19.65 -12.88 -5.11
N GLY A 76 19.17 -12.90 -3.86
CA GLY A 76 19.85 -13.59 -2.75
C GLY A 76 19.00 -13.55 -1.47
N ILE A 77 19.43 -14.17 -0.38
CA ILE A 77 18.66 -14.12 0.87
C ILE A 77 18.70 -12.69 1.40
N ILE A 78 17.53 -12.11 1.68
CA ILE A 78 17.42 -10.75 2.21
C ILE A 78 16.90 -10.83 3.64
N TRP A 79 17.51 -10.05 4.51
CA TRP A 79 16.91 -9.74 5.81
C TRP A 79 15.95 -8.56 5.63
N TYR A 80 14.64 -8.80 5.78
CA TYR A 80 13.62 -7.83 5.34
C TYR A 80 12.90 -7.07 6.47
N GLU A 81 12.47 -7.77 7.53
CA GLU A 81 11.67 -7.19 8.62
C GLU A 81 12.19 -7.58 10.00
N THR A 82 11.97 -6.70 10.99
CA THR A 82 12.44 -6.88 12.38
C THR A 82 11.44 -6.36 13.41
N GLU A 83 11.10 -7.17 14.40
CA GLU A 83 10.44 -6.73 15.63
C GLU A 83 11.48 -6.42 16.72
N GLY A 84 12.42 -5.52 16.41
CA GLY A 84 13.46 -5.05 17.35
C GLY A 84 14.67 -5.97 17.55
N ASN A 85 14.79 -7.03 16.75
CA ASN A 85 15.92 -7.96 16.77
C ASN A 85 16.67 -7.99 15.43
N SER A 86 17.86 -8.59 15.42
CA SER A 86 18.73 -8.62 14.23
C SER A 86 19.09 -10.02 13.74
N VAL A 87 19.47 -10.07 12.47
CA VAL A 87 20.18 -11.21 11.89
C VAL A 87 21.67 -10.93 11.99
N SER A 88 22.45 -11.91 12.43
CA SER A 88 23.92 -11.73 12.54
C SER A 88 24.66 -13.02 12.23
N PHE A 89 25.85 -12.91 11.64
CA PHE A 89 26.76 -14.04 11.50
C PHE A 89 27.57 -14.28 12.80
N ASP A 90 27.71 -15.54 13.17
CA ASP A 90 28.73 -16.06 14.06
C ASP A 90 29.70 -16.90 13.22
N ALA A 91 30.91 -17.18 13.71
CA ALA A 91 31.95 -17.88 12.95
C ALA A 91 31.49 -19.21 12.34
N LYS A 92 30.49 -19.87 12.96
CA LYS A 92 29.99 -21.19 12.54
C LYS A 92 28.47 -21.28 12.29
N LEU A 93 27.73 -20.17 12.34
CA LEU A 93 26.27 -20.17 12.16
C LEU A 93 25.71 -18.79 11.87
N LEU A 94 24.51 -18.74 11.32
CA LEU A 94 23.64 -17.57 11.27
C LEU A 94 22.75 -17.54 12.52
N LYS A 95 22.79 -16.44 13.27
CA LYS A 95 21.84 -16.18 14.37
C LYS A 95 20.62 -15.50 13.78
N PHE A 96 19.53 -16.24 13.70
CA PHE A 96 18.24 -15.78 13.22
C PHE A 96 17.31 -15.51 14.41
N ARG A 97 17.33 -14.28 14.92
CA ARG A 97 16.70 -13.94 16.22
C ARG A 97 15.18 -13.92 16.14
N SER A 98 14.53 -14.11 17.28
CA SER A 98 13.06 -14.06 17.39
C SER A 98 12.49 -12.78 16.79
N GLY A 99 11.40 -12.88 16.04
CA GLY A 99 10.72 -11.72 15.45
C GLY A 99 11.45 -11.10 14.25
N THR A 100 12.43 -11.81 13.66
CA THR A 100 13.06 -11.40 12.39
C THR A 100 12.56 -12.24 11.22
N THR A 101 12.61 -11.66 10.02
CA THR A 101 12.14 -12.30 8.78
C THR A 101 13.26 -12.34 7.74
N LEU A 102 13.48 -13.52 7.16
CA LEU A 102 14.33 -13.70 5.98
C LEU A 102 13.45 -13.94 4.76
N TYR A 103 13.78 -13.29 3.65
CA TYR A 103 13.21 -13.56 2.33
C TYR A 103 14.19 -14.42 1.57
N ILE A 104 13.76 -15.62 1.17
CA ILE A 104 14.56 -16.56 0.37
C ILE A 104 14.04 -16.51 -1.06
N PRO A 105 14.90 -16.25 -2.07
CA PRO A 105 14.46 -16.07 -3.45
C PRO A 105 13.93 -17.38 -4.04
N ILE A 106 12.95 -17.27 -4.93
CA ILE A 106 12.38 -18.35 -5.75
C ILE A 106 12.28 -17.92 -7.22
N GLN A 107 12.15 -18.89 -8.12
CA GLN A 107 11.86 -18.67 -9.53
C GLN A 107 10.38 -18.30 -9.72
N GLU A 108 10.09 -17.52 -10.76
CA GLU A 108 8.74 -17.01 -11.05
C GLU A 108 7.70 -18.13 -11.29
N ASP A 109 8.18 -19.29 -11.76
CA ASP A 109 7.34 -20.44 -12.08
C ASP A 109 7.20 -21.45 -10.95
N THR A 110 7.79 -21.22 -9.78
CA THR A 110 7.71 -22.14 -8.65
C THR A 110 6.27 -22.27 -8.15
N THR A 111 5.75 -23.50 -8.09
CA THR A 111 4.39 -23.77 -7.57
C THR A 111 4.41 -24.52 -6.25
N LYS A 112 5.50 -25.23 -5.96
CA LYS A 112 5.69 -26.03 -4.76
C LYS A 112 7.13 -25.87 -4.24
N ILE A 113 7.31 -25.92 -2.93
CA ILE A 113 8.63 -25.84 -2.30
C ILE A 113 8.79 -26.90 -1.21
N THR A 114 10.03 -27.28 -0.95
CA THR A 114 10.45 -27.90 0.30
C THR A 114 11.52 -27.02 0.94
N TYR A 115 11.20 -26.43 2.11
CA TYR A 115 12.15 -25.68 2.91
C TYR A 115 12.80 -26.60 3.95
N THR A 116 14.13 -26.66 3.93
CA THR A 116 14.93 -27.48 4.86
C THR A 116 15.90 -26.59 5.63
N GLN A 117 16.00 -26.84 6.94
CA GLN A 117 16.89 -26.10 7.83
C GLN A 117 17.69 -27.07 8.69
N THR A 118 18.98 -26.78 8.87
CA THR A 118 19.87 -27.44 9.82
C THR A 118 20.44 -26.41 10.78
N CYS A 119 20.53 -26.76 12.06
CA CYS A 119 20.92 -25.85 13.12
C CYS A 119 22.09 -26.41 13.95
N SER A 120 22.69 -25.55 14.79
CA SER A 120 23.80 -25.94 15.66
C SER A 120 23.40 -26.69 16.94
N GLY A 121 22.12 -27.05 17.09
CA GLY A 121 21.54 -27.63 18.31
C GLY A 121 20.08 -28.03 18.12
N ASP A 122 19.52 -28.77 19.07
CA ASP A 122 18.13 -29.26 19.04
C ASP A 122 17.24 -28.53 20.05
N SER A 123 16.08 -28.05 19.60
CA SER A 123 15.04 -27.45 20.44
C SER A 123 13.71 -27.43 19.71
N SER A 124 12.74 -28.21 20.18
CA SER A 124 11.39 -28.26 19.59
C SER A 124 10.58 -26.98 19.83
N SER A 125 10.90 -26.20 20.86
CA SER A 125 10.25 -24.92 21.17
C SER A 125 10.82 -23.73 20.40
N ARG A 126 11.88 -23.93 19.60
CA ARG A 126 12.50 -22.89 18.77
C ARG A 126 12.36 -23.31 17.32
N PHE A 127 11.59 -22.58 16.53
CA PHE A 127 11.27 -22.96 15.16
C PHE A 127 11.11 -21.72 14.28
N THR A 128 11.13 -21.95 12.98
CA THR A 128 10.83 -20.95 11.95
C THR A 128 9.50 -21.30 11.28
N TYR A 129 8.67 -20.29 11.01
CA TYR A 129 7.49 -20.44 10.15
C TYR A 129 7.86 -20.18 8.70
N VAL A 130 7.22 -20.90 7.77
CA VAL A 130 7.45 -20.78 6.32
C VAL A 130 6.21 -20.19 5.65
N GLY A 131 6.38 -19.11 4.88
CA GLY A 131 5.34 -18.41 4.12
C GLY A 131 4.48 -17.46 4.94
N VAL A 132 3.87 -17.96 6.03
CA VAL A 132 2.92 -17.20 6.87
C VAL A 132 3.37 -17.20 8.32
N LYS A 133 3.49 -16.01 8.92
CA LYS A 133 3.77 -15.86 10.36
C LYS A 133 2.63 -16.51 11.16
N ASN A 134 2.98 -17.33 12.17
CA ASN A 134 2.03 -18.14 12.93
C ASN A 134 1.19 -19.10 12.06
N GLY A 135 1.72 -19.49 10.90
CA GLY A 135 1.07 -20.41 9.97
C GLY A 135 1.23 -21.90 10.35
N ALA A 136 0.64 -22.77 9.52
CA ALA A 136 0.66 -24.22 9.72
C ALA A 136 2.00 -24.89 9.36
N TYR A 137 2.85 -24.22 8.57
CA TYR A 137 4.13 -24.75 8.10
C TYR A 137 5.28 -24.18 8.94
N TYR A 138 5.99 -25.05 9.64
CA TYR A 138 7.12 -24.66 10.49
C TYR A 138 8.22 -25.73 10.51
N VAL A 139 9.45 -25.29 10.82
CA VAL A 139 10.61 -26.17 10.97
C VAL A 139 11.30 -25.89 12.30
N SER A 140 11.36 -26.90 13.17
CA SER A 140 12.06 -26.82 14.47
C SER A 140 13.57 -26.78 14.31
N MET A 141 14.23 -26.13 15.26
CA MET A 141 15.68 -26.07 15.39
C MET A 141 16.22 -27.46 15.72
N THR A 142 16.92 -28.09 14.77
CA THR A 142 17.52 -29.42 14.94
C THR A 142 18.91 -29.51 14.32
N GLN A 143 19.78 -30.35 14.88
CA GLN A 143 21.11 -30.68 14.35
C GLN A 143 21.03 -31.55 13.10
N SER A 144 20.00 -32.38 13.00
CA SER A 144 19.65 -33.09 11.77
C SER A 144 18.84 -32.17 10.86
N PRO A 145 18.97 -32.27 9.53
CA PRO A 145 18.12 -31.53 8.60
C PRO A 145 16.64 -31.81 8.87
N ASN A 146 15.86 -30.76 9.05
CA ASN A 146 14.41 -30.83 9.24
C ASN A 146 13.73 -30.00 8.15
N SER A 147 12.59 -30.47 7.64
CA SER A 147 12.01 -29.92 6.42
C SER A 147 10.49 -29.85 6.48
N VAL A 148 9.93 -28.92 5.70
CA VAL A 148 8.48 -28.81 5.45
C VAL A 148 8.25 -28.60 3.96
N THR A 149 7.29 -29.33 3.40
CA THR A 149 6.86 -29.21 2.00
C THR A 149 5.53 -28.48 1.94
N ILE A 150 5.43 -27.52 1.02
CA ILE A 150 4.21 -26.76 0.74
C ILE A 150 3.85 -27.01 -0.71
N ASP A 151 2.73 -27.70 -0.94
CA ASP A 151 2.31 -28.18 -2.27
C ASP A 151 1.74 -27.08 -3.19
N ASP A 152 1.32 -25.94 -2.62
CA ASP A 152 0.86 -24.76 -3.36
C ASP A 152 1.32 -23.49 -2.62
N ILE A 153 2.18 -22.70 -3.27
CA ILE A 153 2.75 -21.49 -2.68
C ILE A 153 2.07 -20.19 -3.14
N THR A 154 1.06 -20.27 -4.00
CA THR A 154 0.50 -19.10 -4.73
C THR A 154 0.13 -17.93 -3.80
N ASP A 155 -0.48 -18.21 -2.66
CA ASP A 155 -0.96 -17.19 -1.71
C ASP A 155 0.13 -16.70 -0.72
N ILE A 156 1.35 -17.26 -0.78
CA ILE A 156 2.45 -16.97 0.17
C ILE A 156 3.72 -16.42 -0.49
N VAL A 157 3.74 -16.27 -1.81
CA VAL A 157 4.81 -15.58 -2.55
C VAL A 157 4.84 -14.10 -2.19
N LYS A 158 6.05 -13.55 -2.05
CA LYS A 158 6.31 -12.12 -1.83
C LYS A 158 7.11 -11.56 -2.99
N GLU A 159 6.78 -10.35 -3.42
CA GLU A 159 7.57 -9.62 -4.42
C GLU A 159 8.38 -8.51 -3.75
N PHE A 160 9.66 -8.43 -4.12
CA PHE A 160 10.57 -7.38 -3.66
C PHE A 160 11.59 -7.04 -4.74
N ASN A 161 11.70 -5.76 -5.11
CA ASN A 161 12.57 -5.27 -6.19
C ASN A 161 12.43 -6.05 -7.52
N GLY A 162 11.21 -6.49 -7.85
CA GLY A 162 10.92 -7.25 -9.08
C GLY A 162 11.29 -8.74 -9.04
N ASN A 163 11.77 -9.27 -7.90
CA ASN A 163 12.05 -10.69 -7.69
C ASN A 163 11.03 -11.33 -6.73
N GLN A 164 10.80 -12.63 -6.87
CA GLN A 164 9.90 -13.40 -6.00
C GLN A 164 10.64 -14.11 -4.85
N TYR A 165 9.99 -14.16 -3.69
CA TYR A 165 10.55 -14.69 -2.44
C TYR A 165 9.53 -15.48 -1.63
N ILE A 166 10.03 -16.36 -0.77
CA ILE A 166 9.29 -16.97 0.34
C ILE A 166 9.81 -16.41 1.65
N ALA A 167 8.89 -15.93 2.49
CA ALA A 167 9.21 -15.39 3.80
C ALA A 167 9.40 -16.52 4.82
N ILE A 168 10.50 -16.49 5.57
CA ILE A 168 10.76 -17.33 6.73
C ILE A 168 10.75 -16.45 7.96
N TYR A 169 9.92 -16.78 8.95
CA TYR A 169 9.77 -16.00 10.18
C TYR A 169 10.38 -16.76 11.35
N SER A 170 11.25 -16.12 12.12
CA SER A 170 11.79 -16.74 13.32
C SER A 170 10.83 -16.56 14.50
N ALA A 171 10.28 -17.64 15.04
CA ALA A 171 9.38 -17.60 16.20
C ALA A 171 10.12 -17.54 17.55
N ALA A 172 11.41 -17.89 17.53
CA ALA A 172 12.33 -17.79 18.65
C ALA A 172 13.73 -17.56 18.07
N ASP A 173 14.75 -17.38 18.89
CA ASP A 173 16.12 -17.37 18.36
C ASP A 173 16.42 -18.70 17.68
N VAL A 174 16.98 -18.73 16.48
CA VAL A 174 17.39 -19.97 15.80
C VAL A 174 18.84 -19.82 15.36
N LYS A 175 19.62 -20.89 15.49
CA LYS A 175 21.05 -20.88 15.14
C LYS A 175 21.28 -21.79 13.94
N ILE A 176 21.15 -21.21 12.75
CA ILE A 176 21.12 -21.93 11.49
C ILE A 176 22.54 -22.16 10.99
N THR A 177 22.87 -23.40 10.63
CA THR A 177 24.14 -23.76 9.99
C THR A 177 23.98 -23.96 8.49
N ASN A 178 22.81 -24.39 8.01
CA ASN A 178 22.50 -24.52 6.59
C ASN A 178 21.01 -24.31 6.33
N ILE A 179 20.70 -23.67 5.21
CA ILE A 179 19.35 -23.61 4.64
C ILE A 179 19.38 -24.27 3.27
N THR A 180 18.40 -25.10 2.97
CA THR A 180 18.19 -25.61 1.61
C THR A 180 16.76 -25.34 1.20
N LEU A 181 16.57 -24.65 0.08
CA LEU A 181 15.27 -24.50 -0.56
C LEU A 181 15.25 -25.36 -1.82
N THR A 182 14.33 -26.32 -1.85
CA THR A 182 14.07 -27.14 -3.04
C THR A 182 12.80 -26.64 -3.69
N GLU A 183 12.93 -26.14 -4.92
CA GLU A 183 11.84 -25.59 -5.73
C GLU A 183 11.34 -26.65 -6.71
N TYR A 184 10.03 -26.69 -6.87
CA TYR A 184 9.33 -27.58 -7.78
C TYR A 184 8.70 -26.70 -8.87
N ASN A 185 9.43 -26.55 -9.98
CA ASN A 185 9.09 -25.65 -11.06
C ASN A 185 8.50 -26.46 -12.22
N PRO A 186 7.20 -26.39 -12.52
CA PRO A 186 6.67 -26.97 -13.75
C PRO A 186 7.41 -26.38 -14.95
N ILE A 187 7.78 -27.21 -15.92
CA ILE A 187 8.37 -26.72 -17.16
C ILE A 187 7.29 -25.91 -17.90
N ASN A 188 7.35 -24.59 -17.73
CA ASN A 188 6.38 -23.63 -18.26
C ASN A 188 6.84 -23.02 -19.58
N LEU A 189 8.12 -23.13 -19.95
CA LEU A 189 8.65 -22.68 -21.24
C LEU A 189 9.11 -23.88 -22.06
N VAL A 190 8.49 -24.10 -23.21
CA VAL A 190 8.78 -25.21 -24.12
C VAL A 190 9.41 -24.65 -25.38
N THR A 191 10.58 -25.15 -25.76
CA THR A 191 11.18 -24.82 -27.04
C THR A 191 10.50 -25.63 -28.13
N VAL A 192 9.68 -24.96 -28.94
CA VAL A 192 9.03 -25.53 -30.11
C VAL A 192 9.87 -25.23 -31.32
N SER A 193 10.34 -26.25 -32.02
CA SER A 193 11.19 -26.09 -33.20
C SER A 193 10.78 -27.05 -34.30
N GLY A 194 11.20 -26.76 -35.52
CA GLY A 194 10.91 -27.63 -36.66
C GLY A 194 11.11 -26.90 -37.97
N LYS A 195 10.50 -27.45 -39.02
CA LYS A 195 10.60 -26.96 -40.38
C LYS A 195 9.25 -26.43 -40.86
N VAL A 196 9.28 -25.26 -41.49
CA VAL A 196 8.19 -24.66 -42.25
C VAL A 196 8.45 -24.91 -43.73
N TYR A 197 7.79 -25.91 -44.30
CA TYR A 197 7.89 -26.23 -45.72
C TYR A 197 7.29 -25.10 -46.58
N ASN A 198 7.92 -24.85 -47.72
CA ASN A 198 7.56 -23.81 -48.71
C ASN A 198 7.70 -22.35 -48.21
N ALA A 199 8.30 -22.11 -47.04
CA ALA A 199 8.49 -20.74 -46.53
C ALA A 199 9.42 -19.89 -47.41
N ALA A 200 10.63 -20.37 -47.67
CA ALA A 200 11.63 -19.63 -48.44
C ALA A 200 11.22 -19.37 -49.89
N GLU A 201 10.54 -20.33 -50.53
CA GLU A 201 10.03 -20.19 -51.91
C GLU A 201 8.94 -19.11 -52.02
N ASN A 202 8.20 -18.87 -50.94
CA ASN A 202 7.13 -17.88 -50.86
C ASN A 202 7.54 -16.60 -50.11
N GLY A 203 8.83 -16.43 -49.82
CA GLY A 203 9.36 -15.22 -49.17
C GLY A 203 8.96 -15.05 -47.70
N ILE A 204 8.45 -16.09 -47.03
CA ILE A 204 7.96 -16.02 -45.66
C ILE A 204 9.10 -16.29 -44.68
N SER A 205 9.38 -15.31 -43.83
CA SER A 205 10.50 -15.34 -42.88
C SER A 205 10.09 -15.37 -41.40
N LYS A 206 8.78 -15.41 -41.12
CA LYS A 206 8.24 -15.29 -39.75
C LYS A 206 7.03 -16.19 -39.53
N LEU A 207 6.97 -16.78 -38.34
CA LEU A 207 5.88 -17.62 -37.85
C LEU A 207 5.34 -17.02 -36.54
N SER A 208 4.02 -17.05 -36.34
CA SER A 208 3.35 -16.52 -35.15
C SER A 208 2.55 -17.62 -34.45
N PHE A 209 2.59 -17.64 -33.12
CA PHE A 209 1.91 -18.62 -32.26
C PHE A 209 0.96 -17.91 -31.30
N LYS A 210 -0.32 -18.28 -31.35
CA LYS A 210 -1.34 -17.81 -30.42
C LYS A 210 -1.75 -18.94 -29.50
N ASN A 211 -1.74 -18.67 -28.20
CA ASN A 211 -2.31 -19.59 -27.22
C ASN A 211 -3.84 -19.57 -27.38
N LEU A 212 -4.43 -20.74 -27.57
CA LEU A 212 -5.87 -20.92 -27.75
C LEU A 212 -6.61 -21.08 -26.42
N ASP A 213 -5.88 -21.33 -25.33
CA ASP A 213 -6.44 -21.50 -23.99
C ASP A 213 -6.36 -20.21 -23.14
N ASP A 214 -5.71 -19.15 -23.66
CA ASP A 214 -5.63 -17.81 -23.05
C ASP A 214 -5.74 -16.72 -24.13
N GLU A 215 -6.94 -16.16 -24.28
CA GLU A 215 -7.23 -15.10 -25.25
C GLU A 215 -6.46 -13.79 -25.01
N ASN A 216 -5.96 -13.57 -23.78
CA ASN A 216 -5.18 -12.38 -23.42
C ASN A 216 -3.67 -12.58 -23.55
N SER A 217 -3.22 -13.78 -23.96
CA SER A 217 -1.80 -14.07 -24.13
C SER A 217 -1.17 -13.28 -25.27
N ASP A 218 0.08 -12.88 -25.08
CA ASP A 218 0.89 -12.32 -26.15
C ASP A 218 1.16 -13.36 -27.25
N ILE A 219 1.22 -12.90 -28.49
CA ILE A 219 1.62 -13.74 -29.62
C ILE A 219 3.12 -13.89 -29.63
N VAL A 220 3.57 -15.14 -29.59
CA VAL A 220 4.99 -15.45 -29.72
C VAL A 220 5.35 -15.54 -31.20
N SER A 221 6.42 -14.85 -31.59
CA SER A 221 6.92 -14.84 -32.95
C SER A 221 8.25 -15.57 -33.07
N ALA A 222 8.47 -16.31 -34.15
CA ALA A 222 9.75 -16.94 -34.47
C ALA A 222 10.21 -16.60 -35.89
N ALA A 223 11.52 -16.35 -36.04
CA ALA A 223 12.13 -16.21 -37.35
C ALA A 223 12.27 -17.58 -38.04
N ILE A 224 12.12 -17.59 -39.36
CA ILE A 224 12.33 -18.76 -40.21
C ILE A 224 13.63 -18.53 -40.98
N ASP A 225 14.57 -19.45 -40.86
CA ASP A 225 15.84 -19.37 -41.59
C ASP A 225 15.68 -19.67 -43.10
N ASN A 226 16.75 -19.46 -43.87
CA ASN A 226 16.74 -19.70 -45.32
C ASN A 226 16.59 -21.18 -45.72
N LYS A 227 16.61 -22.11 -44.77
CA LYS A 227 16.35 -23.55 -44.96
C LYS A 227 14.95 -23.95 -44.49
N GLY A 228 14.16 -22.99 -43.98
CA GLY A 228 12.83 -23.19 -43.45
C GLY A 228 12.78 -23.62 -42.00
N ASN A 229 13.88 -23.61 -41.24
CA ASN A 229 13.85 -24.00 -39.83
C ASN A 229 13.43 -22.82 -38.94
N TYR A 230 12.72 -23.11 -37.86
CA TYR A 230 12.35 -22.13 -36.84
C TYR A 230 12.57 -22.71 -35.44
N SER A 231 12.64 -21.82 -34.46
CA SER A 231 12.59 -22.14 -33.03
C SER A 231 11.87 -21.03 -32.28
N ALA A 232 10.93 -21.40 -31.42
CA ALA A 232 10.12 -20.52 -30.60
C ALA A 232 10.08 -21.04 -29.16
N THR A 233 10.06 -20.16 -28.18
CA THR A 233 9.84 -20.55 -26.78
C THR A 233 8.40 -20.21 -26.41
N LEU A 234 7.56 -21.22 -26.21
CA LEU A 234 6.13 -21.06 -25.94
C LEU A 234 5.80 -21.41 -24.49
N LYS A 235 4.80 -20.74 -23.92
CA LYS A 235 4.38 -20.97 -22.53
C LYS A 235 3.39 -22.14 -22.44
N ARG A 236 3.66 -23.12 -21.58
CA ARG A 236 2.72 -24.16 -21.17
C ARG A 236 2.16 -23.79 -19.79
N ILE A 237 0.83 -23.76 -19.67
CA ILE A 237 0.07 -23.39 -18.48
C ILE A 237 -0.67 -24.63 -17.97
N ALA A 238 -0.57 -24.93 -16.66
CA ALA A 238 -1.30 -26.01 -16.01
C ALA A 238 -1.17 -27.42 -16.66
N GLY A 239 -0.02 -27.72 -17.28
CA GLY A 239 0.30 -29.05 -17.84
C GLY A 239 -0.22 -29.34 -19.25
N ASN A 240 -1.09 -28.48 -19.82
CA ASN A 240 -1.49 -28.56 -21.22
C ASN A 240 -1.83 -27.18 -21.78
N THR A 241 -1.34 -26.87 -22.98
CA THR A 241 -1.69 -25.63 -23.66
C THR A 241 -1.78 -25.82 -25.16
N ASN A 242 -2.90 -25.41 -25.75
CA ASN A 242 -3.16 -25.46 -27.17
C ASN A 242 -2.64 -24.19 -27.83
N TYR A 243 -1.96 -24.36 -28.97
CA TYR A 243 -1.46 -23.27 -29.78
C TYR A 243 -1.97 -23.40 -31.21
N ALA A 244 -2.24 -22.25 -31.83
CA ALA A 244 -2.35 -22.13 -33.27
C ALA A 244 -1.12 -21.40 -33.82
N ALA A 245 -0.46 -22.01 -34.80
CA ALA A 245 0.53 -21.36 -35.63
C ALA A 245 -0.15 -20.69 -36.82
N SER A 246 0.45 -19.59 -37.26
CA SER A 246 0.00 -18.78 -38.39
C SER A 246 1.20 -18.10 -39.05
N VAL A 247 1.02 -17.71 -40.30
CA VAL A 247 1.96 -16.82 -41.00
C VAL A 247 1.25 -15.49 -41.21
N SER A 248 2.01 -14.42 -41.09
CA SER A 248 1.46 -13.08 -41.08
C SER A 248 1.56 -12.37 -42.44
N GLU A 249 2.03 -13.09 -43.46
CA GLU A 249 2.11 -12.65 -44.85
C GLU A 249 0.79 -12.88 -45.57
N ALA A 250 0.20 -11.83 -46.13
CA ALA A 250 -1.07 -11.93 -46.83
C ALA A 250 -0.94 -12.79 -48.11
N GLY A 251 -1.96 -13.59 -48.40
CA GLY A 251 -1.95 -14.54 -49.52
C GLY A 251 -1.32 -15.89 -49.22
N TYR A 252 -0.92 -16.10 -47.97
CA TYR A 252 -0.42 -17.37 -47.49
C TYR A 252 -1.04 -17.72 -46.14
N LYS A 253 -1.17 -19.02 -45.90
CA LYS A 253 -1.55 -19.56 -44.60
C LYS A 253 -0.79 -20.84 -44.34
N ILE A 254 -0.78 -21.26 -43.08
CA ILE A 254 -0.39 -22.63 -42.76
C ILE A 254 -1.51 -23.56 -43.25
N ASP A 255 -1.11 -24.67 -43.87
CA ASP A 255 -2.03 -25.70 -44.27
C ASP A 255 -2.83 -26.20 -43.07
N ASN A 256 -4.14 -26.05 -43.12
CA ASN A 256 -5.06 -26.41 -42.07
C ASN A 256 -6.02 -27.54 -42.49
N THR A 257 -5.73 -28.22 -43.61
CA THR A 257 -6.62 -29.24 -44.19
C THR A 257 -6.92 -30.39 -43.22
N ASN A 258 -6.08 -30.61 -42.19
CA ASN A 258 -6.33 -31.54 -41.07
C ASN A 258 -6.15 -30.93 -39.67
N GLY A 259 -6.19 -29.59 -39.54
CA GLY A 259 -5.86 -28.92 -38.27
C GLY A 259 -4.35 -28.87 -37.97
N ASP A 260 -3.49 -29.11 -38.96
CA ASP A 260 -2.02 -29.15 -38.82
C ASP A 260 -1.39 -27.79 -38.42
N ASN A 261 -2.18 -26.71 -38.45
CA ASN A 261 -1.79 -25.41 -37.91
C ASN A 261 -1.97 -25.33 -36.38
N GLN A 262 -2.64 -26.28 -35.76
CA GLN A 262 -2.84 -26.35 -34.31
C GLN A 262 -2.06 -27.51 -33.70
N PHE A 263 -1.53 -27.30 -32.51
CA PHE A 263 -0.85 -28.34 -31.76
C PHE A 263 -0.97 -28.06 -30.27
N SER A 264 -0.84 -29.12 -29.47
CA SER A 264 -0.91 -29.02 -28.03
C SER A 264 0.47 -29.28 -27.43
N LEU A 265 0.87 -28.42 -26.50
CA LEU A 265 1.98 -28.66 -25.59
C LEU A 265 1.47 -29.58 -24.47
N ILE A 266 1.47 -30.88 -24.74
CA ILE A 266 1.03 -31.91 -23.79
C ILE A 266 2.24 -32.57 -23.14
N GLY A 267 2.08 -32.95 -21.87
CA GLY A 267 3.12 -33.64 -21.13
C GLY A 267 4.28 -32.69 -20.85
N ASN A 268 5.50 -33.21 -20.93
CA ASN A 268 6.56 -32.76 -20.03
C ASN A 268 7.89 -32.41 -20.72
N GLY A 269 8.01 -32.69 -22.02
CA GLY A 269 9.23 -32.36 -22.76
C GLY A 269 9.52 -30.86 -22.77
N ALA A 270 10.79 -30.51 -22.50
CA ALA A 270 11.33 -29.15 -22.66
C ALA A 270 11.44 -28.72 -24.14
N ASN A 271 11.37 -29.70 -25.05
CA ASN A 271 11.40 -29.50 -26.49
C ASN A 271 10.20 -30.19 -27.14
N LYS A 272 9.61 -29.52 -28.13
CA LYS A 272 8.57 -30.09 -29.00
C LYS A 272 8.99 -29.86 -30.45
N GLU A 273 9.11 -30.95 -31.20
CA GLU A 273 9.22 -30.83 -32.66
C GLU A 273 7.82 -30.64 -33.25
N GLN A 274 7.67 -29.60 -34.08
CA GLN A 274 6.44 -29.34 -34.81
C GLN A 274 6.77 -28.77 -36.19
N ASN A 275 6.31 -29.43 -37.24
CA ASN A 275 6.52 -29.00 -38.62
C ASN A 275 5.24 -28.37 -39.18
N PHE A 276 5.39 -27.42 -40.09
CA PHE A 276 4.30 -26.72 -40.75
C PHE A 276 4.52 -26.67 -42.25
N SER A 277 3.45 -26.54 -43.03
CA SER A 277 3.54 -26.31 -44.48
C SER A 277 2.78 -25.06 -44.84
N ILE A 278 3.36 -24.23 -45.70
CA ILE A 278 2.67 -23.05 -46.24
C ILE A 278 1.94 -23.40 -47.53
N ILE A 279 0.70 -22.92 -47.62
CA ILE A 279 -0.13 -22.95 -48.83
C ILE A 279 -0.62 -21.55 -49.16
N THR A 280 -1.00 -21.34 -50.42
CA THR A 280 -1.64 -20.09 -50.85
C THR A 280 -2.98 -19.92 -50.15
N ALA A 281 -3.24 -18.71 -49.68
CA ALA A 281 -4.52 -18.26 -49.15
C ALA A 281 -5.15 -17.27 -50.13
N ASP A 282 -6.48 -17.17 -50.07
CA ASP A 282 -7.19 -16.09 -50.75
C ASP A 282 -6.75 -14.73 -50.18
N MET A 283 -6.82 -13.70 -51.02
CA MET A 283 -6.43 -12.33 -50.66
C MET A 283 -7.55 -11.34 -50.96
N ALA A 284 -7.62 -10.29 -50.17
CA ALA A 284 -8.28 -9.05 -50.56
C ALA A 284 -7.23 -7.98 -50.84
N ILE A 285 -7.23 -7.43 -52.06
CA ILE A 285 -6.39 -6.27 -52.42
C ILE A 285 -7.25 -5.02 -52.30
N VAL A 286 -6.92 -4.14 -51.37
CA VAL A 286 -7.66 -2.91 -51.10
C VAL A 286 -6.89 -1.67 -51.56
N SER A 287 -7.59 -0.80 -52.25
CA SER A 287 -7.15 0.53 -52.65
C SER A 287 -8.29 1.53 -52.41
N GLY A 288 -7.96 2.79 -52.21
CA GLY A 288 -8.97 3.77 -51.88
C GLY A 288 -8.44 5.12 -51.45
N THR A 289 -9.27 5.82 -50.68
CA THR A 289 -9.01 7.20 -50.23
C THR A 289 -9.18 7.33 -48.72
N LEU A 290 -8.40 8.22 -48.12
CA LEU A 290 -8.53 8.69 -46.74
C LEU A 290 -8.78 10.19 -46.78
N SER A 291 -9.84 10.65 -46.11
CA SER A 291 -10.21 12.07 -46.04
C SER A 291 -10.51 12.49 -44.59
N GLY A 292 -10.52 13.80 -44.33
CA GLY A 292 -10.97 14.37 -43.05
C GLY A 292 -9.88 14.77 -42.07
N VAL A 293 -8.62 14.39 -42.30
CA VAL A 293 -7.47 14.85 -41.50
C VAL A 293 -7.04 16.24 -41.98
N LEU A 294 -6.95 17.22 -41.08
CA LEU A 294 -6.45 18.55 -41.41
C LEU A 294 -4.91 18.60 -41.36
N ASP A 295 -4.29 19.29 -42.30
CA ASP A 295 -2.83 19.48 -42.33
C ASP A 295 -2.28 20.11 -41.05
N SER A 296 -3.05 21.03 -40.45
CA SER A 296 -2.68 21.69 -39.19
C SER A 296 -2.64 20.75 -37.99
N ALA A 297 -3.23 19.56 -38.09
CA ALA A 297 -3.25 18.56 -37.03
C ALA A 297 -2.12 17.52 -37.15
N LEU A 298 -1.35 17.56 -38.25
CA LEU A 298 -0.26 16.61 -38.47
C LEU A 298 0.97 16.99 -37.65
N LYS A 299 1.49 16.04 -36.87
CA LYS A 299 2.76 16.19 -36.14
C LYS A 299 3.98 15.86 -37.01
N ASP A 300 3.79 14.98 -37.98
CA ASP A 300 4.76 14.56 -38.99
C ASP A 300 3.96 13.95 -40.18
N THR A 301 4.64 13.30 -41.12
CA THR A 301 4.07 12.59 -42.26
C THR A 301 2.98 11.62 -41.79
N LEU A 302 1.75 11.82 -42.24
CA LEU A 302 0.61 10.98 -41.89
C LEU A 302 0.89 9.51 -42.21
N LYS A 303 0.66 8.63 -41.23
CA LYS A 303 0.69 7.18 -41.44
C LYS A 303 -0.67 6.60 -41.09
N LEU A 304 -1.03 5.53 -41.79
CA LEU A 304 -2.23 4.77 -41.53
C LEU A 304 -1.86 3.29 -41.52
N LYS A 305 -2.26 2.60 -40.46
CA LYS A 305 -2.10 1.16 -40.32
C LYS A 305 -3.45 0.49 -40.14
N LEU A 306 -3.56 -0.74 -40.61
CA LEU A 306 -4.73 -1.59 -40.48
C LEU A 306 -4.39 -2.69 -39.49
N VAL A 307 -4.99 -2.64 -38.30
CA VAL A 307 -4.76 -3.62 -37.24
C VAL A 307 -5.83 -4.72 -37.34
N PRO A 308 -5.47 -5.98 -37.62
CA PRO A 308 -6.44 -7.06 -37.72
C PRO A 308 -7.04 -7.39 -36.34
N SER A 309 -8.32 -7.77 -36.33
CA SER A 309 -8.98 -8.34 -35.16
C SER A 309 -8.41 -9.72 -34.80
N ASP A 310 -7.89 -10.44 -35.79
CA ASP A 310 -7.06 -11.61 -35.57
C ASP A 310 -5.62 -11.16 -35.36
N SER A 311 -5.23 -11.11 -34.08
CA SER A 311 -3.91 -10.67 -33.66
C SER A 311 -2.75 -11.49 -34.25
N THR A 312 -3.02 -12.69 -34.78
CA THR A 312 -1.99 -13.54 -35.43
C THR A 312 -1.46 -13.00 -36.75
N LEU A 313 -2.24 -12.12 -37.39
CA LEU A 313 -1.90 -11.49 -38.65
C LEU A 313 -1.07 -10.22 -38.43
N ASN A 314 -0.27 -9.83 -39.42
CA ASN A 314 0.48 -8.58 -39.34
C ASN A 314 -0.45 -7.38 -39.46
N THR A 315 -0.11 -6.33 -38.72
CA THR A 315 -0.61 -4.98 -39.01
C THR A 315 -0.14 -4.56 -40.41
N VAL A 316 -1.05 -4.11 -41.25
CA VAL A 316 -0.75 -3.67 -42.62
C VAL A 316 -0.59 -2.16 -42.67
N TYR A 317 0.61 -1.69 -43.00
CA TYR A 317 0.89 -0.26 -43.16
C TYR A 317 0.53 0.20 -44.58
N LEU A 318 -0.25 1.28 -44.67
CA LEU A 318 -0.69 1.83 -45.94
C LEU A 318 0.28 2.93 -46.40
N ASN A 319 0.76 2.79 -47.64
CA ASN A 319 1.51 3.84 -48.31
C ASN A 319 0.53 4.93 -48.77
N LEU A 320 0.54 6.06 -48.09
CA LEU A 320 -0.33 7.19 -48.39
C LEU A 320 0.34 8.15 -49.38
N THR A 321 -0.39 8.51 -50.44
CA THR A 321 0.00 9.59 -51.36
C THR A 321 -1.00 10.72 -51.25
N LYS A 322 -0.52 11.94 -50.95
CA LYS A 322 -1.39 13.10 -50.81
C LYS A 322 -1.89 13.58 -52.17
N ALA A 323 -3.20 13.76 -52.30
CA ALA A 323 -3.87 14.29 -53.47
C ALA A 323 -3.99 15.82 -53.42
N SER A 324 -4.26 16.45 -54.57
CA SER A 324 -4.37 17.91 -54.71
C SER A 324 -5.56 18.52 -53.98
N ASP A 325 -6.57 17.73 -53.65
CA ASP A 325 -7.76 18.14 -52.88
C ASP A 325 -7.56 18.03 -51.35
N GLY A 326 -6.36 17.62 -50.91
CA GLY A 326 -6.02 17.44 -49.51
C GLY A 326 -6.34 16.04 -48.95
N SER A 327 -7.00 15.17 -49.71
CA SER A 327 -7.18 13.76 -49.35
C SER A 327 -5.90 12.95 -49.56
N TYR A 328 -5.88 11.71 -49.08
CA TYR A 328 -4.81 10.76 -49.32
C TYR A 328 -5.33 9.56 -50.09
N THR A 329 -4.55 9.03 -51.02
CA THR A 329 -4.83 7.77 -51.71
C THR A 329 -3.90 6.69 -51.20
N TYR A 330 -4.41 5.47 -51.09
CA TYR A 330 -3.61 4.26 -50.87
C TYR A 330 -3.97 3.22 -51.92
N SER A 331 -2.98 2.39 -52.29
CA SER A 331 -3.17 1.41 -53.36
C SER A 331 -2.45 0.10 -53.07
N ASN A 332 -3.02 -0.99 -53.56
CA ASN A 332 -2.44 -2.33 -53.56
C ASN A 332 -2.08 -2.86 -52.16
N ALA A 333 -2.84 -2.48 -51.14
CA ALA A 333 -2.66 -3.07 -49.81
C ALA A 333 -3.30 -4.45 -49.77
N VAL A 334 -2.55 -5.45 -49.32
CA VAL A 334 -3.01 -6.83 -49.28
C VAL A 334 -3.42 -7.16 -47.85
N ILE A 335 -4.66 -7.60 -47.66
CA ILE A 335 -5.21 -8.03 -46.38
C ILE A 335 -5.80 -9.44 -46.50
N SER A 336 -5.93 -10.13 -45.36
CA SER A 336 -6.59 -11.42 -45.29
C SER A 336 -8.11 -11.24 -45.43
N PRO A 337 -8.78 -12.07 -46.25
CA PRO A 337 -10.22 -11.96 -46.46
C PRO A 337 -11.00 -12.35 -45.20
N ASP A 338 -12.19 -11.77 -45.06
CA ASP A 338 -13.16 -12.04 -43.98
C ASP A 338 -12.65 -11.77 -42.55
N VAL A 339 -11.53 -11.07 -42.41
CA VAL A 339 -11.00 -10.56 -41.15
C VAL A 339 -11.35 -9.08 -41.01
N SER A 340 -11.77 -8.65 -39.83
CA SER A 340 -11.98 -7.23 -39.52
C SER A 340 -10.63 -6.55 -39.29
N TYR A 341 -10.41 -5.38 -39.89
CA TYR A 341 -9.24 -4.55 -39.61
C TYR A 341 -9.67 -3.18 -39.14
N THR A 342 -9.13 -2.75 -37.99
CA THR A 342 -9.32 -1.41 -37.44
C THR A 342 -8.27 -0.46 -38.00
N PRO A 343 -8.67 0.60 -38.74
CA PRO A 343 -7.74 1.60 -39.23
C PRO A 343 -7.28 2.54 -38.10
N ILE A 344 -5.96 2.65 -37.89
CA ILE A 344 -5.36 3.51 -36.87
C ILE A 344 -4.44 4.54 -37.54
N LEU A 345 -4.71 5.81 -37.27
CA LEU A 345 -3.87 6.93 -37.71
C LEU A 345 -2.68 7.09 -36.77
N GLU A 346 -1.52 7.39 -37.33
CA GLU A 346 -0.35 7.85 -36.58
C GLU A 346 0.08 9.20 -37.13
N ASN A 347 0.64 10.05 -36.26
CA ASN A 347 0.94 11.46 -36.53
C ASN A 347 -0.30 12.35 -36.74
N ALA A 348 -1.50 11.82 -36.45
CA ALA A 348 -2.78 12.52 -36.45
C ALA A 348 -3.70 11.97 -35.35
N ASN A 349 -3.16 11.76 -34.14
CA ASN A 349 -3.78 10.97 -33.08
C ASN A 349 -5.06 11.62 -32.49
N ASP A 350 -5.32 12.90 -32.79
CA ASP A 350 -6.56 13.61 -32.45
C ASP A 350 -7.72 13.27 -33.38
N TYR A 351 -7.47 12.43 -34.39
CA TYR A 351 -8.48 11.94 -35.30
C TYR A 351 -8.65 10.43 -35.11
N GLU A 352 -9.84 9.96 -35.44
CA GLU A 352 -10.19 8.55 -35.42
C GLU A 352 -10.94 8.15 -36.69
N ILE A 353 -10.85 6.88 -37.04
CA ILE A 353 -11.67 6.24 -38.07
C ILE A 353 -12.50 5.19 -37.34
N THR A 354 -13.81 5.41 -37.25
CA THR A 354 -14.71 4.54 -36.47
C THR A 354 -15.22 3.32 -37.24
N SER A 355 -14.93 3.25 -38.54
CA SER A 355 -15.35 2.14 -39.39
C SER A 355 -14.20 1.18 -39.61
N ASP A 356 -14.37 -0.05 -39.14
CA ASP A 356 -13.52 -1.17 -39.52
C ASP A 356 -13.70 -1.53 -41.00
N ILE A 357 -12.71 -2.22 -41.56
CA ILE A 357 -12.80 -2.81 -42.90
C ILE A 357 -12.83 -4.34 -42.81
N THR A 358 -13.78 -4.96 -43.50
CA THR A 358 -13.87 -6.41 -43.70
C THR A 358 -14.18 -6.65 -45.16
N MET A 359 -13.36 -7.45 -45.85
CA MET A 359 -13.51 -7.71 -47.28
C MET A 359 -13.40 -9.20 -47.57
N ALA A 360 -14.28 -9.76 -48.39
CA ALA A 360 -14.11 -11.10 -48.93
C ALA A 360 -12.95 -11.14 -49.95
N ALA A 361 -12.52 -12.33 -50.37
CA ALA A 361 -11.48 -12.49 -51.39
C ALA A 361 -11.80 -11.69 -52.69
N GLY A 362 -10.84 -10.91 -53.19
CA GLY A 362 -11.04 -10.09 -54.39
C GLY A 362 -10.18 -8.82 -54.48
N ILE A 363 -10.50 -7.95 -55.45
CA ILE A 363 -9.84 -6.65 -55.66
C ILE A 363 -10.87 -5.54 -55.45
N TYR A 364 -10.59 -4.61 -54.55
CA TYR A 364 -11.46 -3.49 -54.18
C TYR A 364 -10.71 -2.17 -54.35
N THR A 365 -11.17 -1.29 -55.23
CA THR A 365 -10.40 -0.09 -55.65
C THR A 365 -10.92 1.24 -55.12
N ASN A 366 -12.04 1.26 -54.40
CA ASN A 366 -12.73 2.48 -53.96
C ASN A 366 -13.12 2.45 -52.48
N ILE A 367 -12.25 1.92 -51.60
CA ILE A 367 -12.53 1.91 -50.16
C ILE A 367 -12.30 3.32 -49.59
N ALA A 368 -13.36 3.98 -49.14
CA ALA A 368 -13.29 5.33 -48.60
C ALA A 368 -13.23 5.28 -47.07
N LEU A 369 -12.11 5.74 -46.51
CA LEU A 369 -11.92 5.96 -45.09
C LEU A 369 -12.12 7.43 -44.77
N LYS A 370 -12.89 7.73 -43.73
CA LYS A 370 -13.15 9.08 -43.27
C LYS A 370 -12.70 9.22 -41.83
N ALA A 371 -11.68 10.04 -41.62
CA ALA A 371 -11.24 10.44 -40.30
C ALA A 371 -12.13 11.56 -39.77
N THR A 372 -12.44 11.52 -38.48
CA THR A 372 -13.15 12.57 -37.76
C THR A 372 -12.37 12.99 -36.51
N PRO A 373 -12.43 14.25 -36.08
CA PRO A 373 -11.82 14.66 -34.82
C PRO A 373 -12.41 13.88 -33.64
N LYS A 374 -11.57 13.46 -32.72
CA LYS A 374 -11.99 12.90 -31.43
C LYS A 374 -12.67 13.98 -30.59
N ALA A 375 -13.55 13.56 -29.70
CA ALA A 375 -14.17 14.47 -28.74
C ALA A 375 -13.10 15.13 -27.84
N LEU A 376 -13.30 16.42 -27.55
CA LEU A 376 -12.48 17.18 -26.62
C LEU A 376 -13.33 17.56 -25.41
N HIS A 377 -12.70 17.55 -24.24
CA HIS A 377 -13.25 17.93 -22.96
C HIS A 377 -12.45 19.09 -22.39
N GLN A 378 -13.13 20.01 -21.69
CA GLN A 378 -12.47 21.12 -21.04
C GLN A 378 -11.82 20.66 -19.75
N VAL A 379 -10.55 21.01 -19.57
CA VAL A 379 -9.83 20.95 -18.31
C VAL A 379 -9.56 22.36 -17.85
N VAL A 380 -10.15 22.74 -16.73
CA VAL A 380 -10.02 24.08 -16.17
C VAL A 380 -9.38 24.01 -14.79
N GLY A 381 -8.54 25.00 -14.47
CA GLY A 381 -7.77 24.92 -13.25
C GLY A 381 -7.05 26.20 -12.88
N SER A 382 -6.46 26.16 -11.69
CA SER A 382 -5.57 27.20 -11.16
C SER A 382 -4.24 26.58 -10.73
N PHE A 383 -3.28 27.46 -10.39
CA PHE A 383 -1.97 27.05 -9.91
C PHE A 383 -1.88 27.27 -8.40
N VAL A 384 -1.46 26.25 -7.66
CA VAL A 384 -1.32 26.29 -6.20
C VAL A 384 0.17 26.20 -5.85
N THR A 385 0.72 27.25 -5.26
CA THR A 385 2.13 27.29 -4.88
C THR A 385 2.37 26.71 -3.49
N SER A 386 3.55 26.09 -3.30
CA SER A 386 3.95 25.53 -2.02
C SER A 386 4.17 26.62 -0.94
N ASP A 387 4.58 27.82 -1.34
CA ASP A 387 4.87 28.98 -0.46
C ASP A 387 3.73 30.00 -0.36
N GLY A 388 2.61 29.80 -1.07
CA GLY A 388 1.48 30.73 -1.09
C GLY A 388 1.72 32.01 -1.89
N SER A 389 2.87 32.16 -2.55
CA SER A 389 3.18 33.30 -3.41
C SER A 389 2.46 33.21 -4.75
N CYS A 390 2.30 34.34 -5.44
CA CYS A 390 1.82 34.34 -6.82
C CYS A 390 2.92 33.83 -7.78
N ALA A 391 2.61 32.80 -8.56
CA ALA A 391 3.49 32.31 -9.63
C ALA A 391 3.07 32.85 -11.00
N ASN A 392 4.04 33.29 -11.79
CA ASN A 392 3.83 33.72 -13.18
C ASN A 392 4.09 32.54 -14.12
N VAL A 393 3.03 31.79 -14.42
CA VAL A 393 3.07 30.68 -15.38
C VAL A 393 2.85 31.22 -16.79
N SER A 394 3.77 30.92 -17.73
CA SER A 394 3.65 31.35 -19.13
C SER A 394 3.02 30.31 -20.03
N LYS A 395 3.22 29.01 -19.73
CA LYS A 395 2.63 27.91 -20.48
C LYS A 395 2.31 26.73 -19.58
N ILE A 396 1.33 25.95 -20.00
CA ILE A 396 1.01 24.63 -19.44
C ILE A 396 1.08 23.59 -20.55
N THR A 397 1.65 22.43 -20.25
CA THR A 397 1.78 21.31 -21.19
C THR A 397 1.24 20.02 -20.59
N PHE A 398 0.32 19.38 -21.29
CA PHE A 398 -0.24 18.08 -20.95
C PHE A 398 0.37 17.02 -21.87
N THR A 399 1.10 16.07 -21.31
CA THR A 399 1.72 14.97 -22.04
C THR A 399 0.92 13.69 -21.79
N ASN A 400 0.43 13.06 -22.86
CA ASN A 400 -0.36 11.84 -22.73
C ASN A 400 0.52 10.68 -22.24
N MET A 401 0.07 9.95 -21.22
CA MET A 401 0.86 8.89 -20.58
C MET A 401 0.96 7.61 -21.43
N GLN A 402 0.00 7.36 -22.32
CA GLN A 402 0.03 6.24 -23.26
C GLN A 402 0.74 6.59 -24.57
N GLU A 403 0.89 7.88 -24.87
CA GLU A 403 1.51 8.43 -26.07
C GLU A 403 2.49 9.54 -25.66
N PRO A 404 3.67 9.22 -25.11
CA PRO A 404 4.56 10.20 -24.47
C PRO A 404 5.14 11.26 -25.44
N ASP A 405 5.15 10.96 -26.74
CA ASP A 405 5.52 11.92 -27.80
C ASP A 405 4.37 12.88 -28.17
N TYR A 406 3.20 12.71 -27.56
CA TYR A 406 1.99 13.48 -27.83
C TYR A 406 1.64 14.41 -26.67
N SER A 407 1.79 15.71 -26.90
CA SER A 407 1.47 16.74 -25.91
C SER A 407 0.67 17.91 -26.48
N TYR A 408 -0.07 18.56 -25.58
CA TYR A 408 -0.80 19.80 -25.83
C TYR A 408 -0.21 20.91 -24.98
N THR A 409 0.16 22.02 -25.61
CA THR A 409 0.71 23.19 -24.92
C THR A 409 -0.20 24.39 -25.12
N PHE A 410 -0.51 25.11 -24.05
CA PHE A 410 -1.35 26.30 -24.06
C PHE A 410 -0.62 27.46 -23.41
N ASP A 411 -0.75 28.65 -23.99
CA ASP A 411 -0.24 29.89 -23.40
C ASP A 411 -1.14 30.35 -22.25
N ILE A 412 -0.51 30.74 -21.14
CA ILE A 412 -1.18 31.21 -19.93
C ILE A 412 -0.96 32.71 -19.78
N SER A 413 -2.06 33.44 -19.58
CA SER A 413 -2.05 34.90 -19.40
C SER A 413 -2.70 35.35 -18.08
N ASN A 414 -3.37 34.43 -17.39
CA ASN A 414 -4.08 34.67 -16.13
C ASN A 414 -3.60 33.66 -15.07
N SER A 415 -4.07 33.78 -13.83
CA SER A 415 -3.81 32.83 -12.75
C SER A 415 -4.55 31.49 -12.90
N THR A 416 -5.30 31.31 -13.99
CA THR A 416 -6.10 30.12 -14.31
C THR A 416 -5.88 29.69 -15.75
N TYR A 417 -6.18 28.44 -16.07
CA TYR A 417 -6.10 27.89 -17.42
C TYR A 417 -7.41 27.20 -17.86
N SER A 418 -7.58 27.06 -19.17
CA SER A 418 -8.63 26.28 -19.82
C SER A 418 -8.01 25.56 -21.02
N ALA A 419 -7.99 24.24 -20.99
CA ALA A 419 -7.41 23.40 -22.02
C ALA A 419 -8.47 22.47 -22.61
N ALA A 420 -8.51 22.32 -23.93
CA ALA A 420 -9.37 21.37 -24.60
C ALA A 420 -8.55 20.12 -24.95
N LEU A 421 -8.84 19.00 -24.29
CA LEU A 421 -8.05 17.77 -24.35
C LEU A 421 -8.95 16.59 -24.68
N ARG A 422 -8.45 15.59 -25.40
CA ARG A 422 -9.18 14.32 -25.61
C ARG A 422 -9.15 13.45 -24.35
N THR A 423 -10.05 12.48 -24.28
CA THR A 423 -10.00 11.37 -23.31
C THR A 423 -8.59 10.78 -23.23
N GLY A 424 -8.11 10.55 -22.01
CA GLY A 424 -6.78 10.00 -21.75
C GLY A 424 -6.25 10.35 -20.36
N GLU A 425 -5.10 9.77 -20.03
CA GLU A 425 -4.34 10.08 -18.82
C GLU A 425 -3.16 10.97 -19.19
N TYR A 426 -2.93 12.03 -18.41
CA TYR A 426 -1.91 13.03 -18.71
C TYR A 426 -1.05 13.32 -17.49
N VAL A 427 0.24 13.56 -17.73
CA VAL A 427 1.14 14.27 -16.81
C VAL A 427 1.19 15.73 -17.24
N THR A 428 1.07 16.64 -16.28
CA THR A 428 1.07 18.08 -16.54
C THR A 428 2.41 18.70 -16.12
N SER A 429 2.90 19.62 -16.96
CA SER A 429 4.06 20.46 -16.66
C SER A 429 3.73 21.93 -16.94
N ALA A 430 4.48 22.84 -16.33
CA ALA A 430 4.29 24.28 -16.51
C ALA A 430 5.62 25.00 -16.71
N GLU A 431 5.65 25.97 -17.63
CA GLU A 431 6.76 26.93 -17.76
C GLU A 431 6.59 28.03 -16.71
N VAL A 432 7.39 27.98 -15.65
CA VAL A 432 7.33 28.90 -14.51
C VAL A 432 8.71 29.06 -13.87
N ASN A 433 9.08 30.29 -13.52
CA ASN A 433 10.38 30.58 -12.91
C ASN A 433 10.36 30.29 -11.41
N GLY A 434 11.31 29.48 -10.92
CA GLY A 434 11.50 29.21 -9.49
C GLY A 434 10.64 28.09 -8.92
N TYR A 435 9.80 27.45 -9.74
CA TYR A 435 8.92 26.36 -9.33
C TYR A 435 9.05 25.14 -10.24
N THR A 436 8.74 23.98 -9.70
CA THR A 436 8.55 22.73 -10.44
C THR A 436 7.07 22.34 -10.36
N ALA A 437 6.45 22.04 -11.50
CA ALA A 437 5.06 21.58 -11.53
C ALA A 437 4.96 20.09 -11.19
N PHE A 438 3.94 19.73 -10.44
CA PHE A 438 3.54 18.34 -10.19
C PHE A 438 2.02 18.24 -10.32
N ASP A 439 1.55 17.45 -11.28
CA ASP A 439 0.13 17.24 -11.52
C ASP A 439 -0.11 16.11 -12.55
N HIS A 440 -1.22 15.41 -12.38
CA HIS A 440 -1.78 14.45 -13.32
C HIS A 440 -3.28 14.68 -13.48
N VAL A 441 -3.80 14.39 -14.66
CA VAL A 441 -5.24 14.50 -14.92
C VAL A 441 -5.76 13.32 -15.74
N SER A 442 -6.85 12.72 -15.24
CA SER A 442 -7.62 11.68 -15.92
C SER A 442 -8.84 12.29 -16.58
N ILE A 443 -8.91 12.18 -17.91
CA ILE A 443 -10.03 12.70 -18.70
C ILE A 443 -10.80 11.52 -19.26
N LYS A 444 -12.07 11.41 -18.86
CA LYS A 444 -13.01 10.41 -19.38
C LYS A 444 -13.86 11.02 -20.49
N ASP A 445 -15.14 11.23 -20.23
CA ASP A 445 -16.16 11.70 -21.16
C ASP A 445 -16.81 13.02 -20.72
N THR A 446 -16.25 13.69 -19.70
CA THR A 446 -16.77 14.92 -19.11
C THR A 446 -15.66 15.93 -18.83
N ASP A 447 -16.04 17.20 -18.69
CA ASP A 447 -15.11 18.27 -18.33
C ASP A 447 -14.57 18.08 -16.91
N VAL A 448 -13.30 18.46 -16.68
CA VAL A 448 -12.56 18.21 -15.44
C VAL A 448 -12.07 19.52 -14.83
N ILE A 449 -12.19 19.65 -13.50
CA ILE A 449 -11.50 20.70 -12.73
C ILE A 449 -10.21 20.09 -12.20
N ASN A 450 -9.07 20.73 -12.50
CA ASN A 450 -7.76 20.19 -12.15
C ASN A 450 -6.79 21.30 -11.73
N ASN A 451 -6.34 21.32 -10.49
CA ASN A 451 -5.40 22.35 -10.04
C ASN A 451 -3.96 21.81 -10.10
N VAL A 452 -3.02 22.64 -10.54
CA VAL A 452 -1.61 22.22 -10.69
C VAL A 452 -0.80 22.69 -9.49
N TYR A 453 -0.10 21.76 -8.83
CA TYR A 453 0.80 22.11 -7.73
C TYR A 453 2.14 22.62 -8.26
N LEU A 454 2.62 23.73 -7.70
CA LEU A 454 3.90 24.37 -8.03
C LEU A 454 4.80 24.40 -6.80
N GLU A 455 5.88 23.64 -6.85
CA GLU A 455 6.82 23.46 -5.75
C GLU A 455 8.06 24.34 -5.92
N THR A 456 8.33 25.23 -4.97
CA THR A 456 9.60 25.97 -4.89
C THR A 456 10.66 25.12 -4.20
N SER A 457 11.94 25.37 -4.47
CA SER A 457 13.03 24.80 -3.67
C SER A 457 12.93 25.24 -2.21
N ASN A 458 13.22 24.34 -1.27
CA ASN A 458 13.22 24.66 0.15
C ASN A 458 14.23 25.78 0.46
N ASP A 459 13.73 26.89 1.03
CA ASP A 459 14.59 27.94 1.56
C ASP A 459 15.31 27.42 2.82
N THR A 460 16.62 27.22 2.71
CA THR A 460 17.49 26.76 3.81
C THR A 460 18.24 27.90 4.48
N SER A 461 17.90 29.16 4.16
CA SER A 461 18.55 30.34 4.73
C SER A 461 18.32 30.38 6.23
N SER A 462 19.41 30.48 7.00
CA SER A 462 19.30 30.55 8.46
C SER A 462 18.68 31.86 8.92
N VAL A 463 17.88 31.78 9.98
CA VAL A 463 17.22 32.92 10.62
C VAL A 463 17.71 33.09 12.06
N ALA A 464 17.56 34.30 12.61
CA ALA A 464 17.92 34.58 14.00
C ALA A 464 16.96 33.87 14.98
N TYR A 465 17.49 33.45 16.14
CA TYR A 465 16.69 32.90 17.23
C TYR A 465 15.60 33.87 17.69
N GLN A 466 14.39 33.35 17.85
CA GLN A 466 13.27 34.03 18.49
C GLN A 466 12.67 33.09 19.53
N GLU A 467 12.48 33.58 20.74
CA GLU A 467 11.99 32.76 21.86
C GLU A 467 10.50 32.43 21.74
N ILE A 468 9.70 33.34 21.18
CA ILE A 468 8.25 33.21 21.09
C ILE A 468 7.79 33.55 19.68
N LEU A 469 6.97 32.68 19.08
CA LEU A 469 6.28 32.88 17.80
C LEU A 469 4.77 32.84 18.05
N LYS A 470 4.02 33.83 17.56
CA LYS A 470 2.56 33.82 17.59
C LYS A 470 2.03 33.19 16.32
N VAL A 471 1.16 32.21 16.48
CA VAL A 471 0.59 31.45 15.36
C VAL A 471 -0.93 31.62 15.32
N GLY A 472 -1.49 31.76 14.13
CA GLY A 472 -2.90 32.04 13.86
C GLY A 472 -3.04 33.06 12.73
N LYS A 473 -4.25 33.23 12.21
CA LYS A 473 -4.50 34.08 11.04
C LYS A 473 -3.99 35.51 11.24
N GLY A 474 -3.08 35.94 10.38
CA GLY A 474 -2.46 37.26 10.39
C GLY A 474 -1.48 37.49 11.57
N LYS A 475 -0.92 36.42 12.15
CA LYS A 475 0.15 36.50 13.16
C LYS A 475 1.53 36.37 12.51
N ASP A 476 2.54 35.92 13.27
CA ASP A 476 3.88 35.70 12.73
C ASP A 476 3.86 34.58 11.68
N PHE A 477 3.05 33.54 11.93
CA PHE A 477 2.71 32.47 10.99
C PHE A 477 1.22 32.16 11.07
N ASP A 478 0.60 31.80 9.95
CA ASP A 478 -0.81 31.43 9.93
C ASP A 478 -1.03 30.01 10.47
N THR A 479 -0.02 29.13 10.28
CA THR A 479 -0.08 27.71 10.62
C THR A 479 1.05 27.27 11.55
N ILE A 480 0.82 26.18 12.29
CA ILE A 480 1.82 25.60 13.18
C ILE A 480 2.96 24.99 12.36
N THR A 481 2.63 24.39 11.22
CA THR A 481 3.61 23.80 10.30
C THR A 481 4.59 24.85 9.75
N GLU A 482 4.11 26.04 9.37
CA GLU A 482 4.97 27.16 8.95
C GLU A 482 5.90 27.61 10.07
N ALA A 483 5.40 27.71 11.31
CA ALA A 483 6.22 28.07 12.46
C ALA A 483 7.31 27.03 12.74
N LEU A 484 7.00 25.74 12.67
CA LEU A 484 7.98 24.66 12.84
C LEU A 484 9.04 24.67 11.72
N ASN A 485 8.64 24.91 10.48
CA ASN A 485 9.56 25.08 9.36
C ASN A 485 10.49 26.29 9.56
N TYR A 486 9.97 27.39 10.09
CA TYR A 486 10.78 28.55 10.44
C TYR A 486 11.76 28.26 11.58
N ILE A 487 11.32 27.54 12.62
CA ILE A 487 12.17 27.13 13.75
C ILE A 487 13.33 26.24 13.28
N ASN A 488 13.10 25.34 12.33
CA ASN A 488 14.15 24.49 11.75
C ASN A 488 15.27 25.27 11.05
N LYS A 489 15.05 26.55 10.71
CA LYS A 489 16.06 27.45 10.13
C LYS A 489 16.78 28.29 11.18
N MET A 490 16.35 28.28 12.44
CA MET A 490 16.92 29.13 13.49
C MET A 490 18.35 28.70 13.84
N THR A 491 19.27 29.66 13.85
CA THR A 491 20.55 29.48 14.54
C THR A 491 20.33 29.59 16.05
N ARG A 492 20.35 28.45 16.75
CA ARG A 492 20.22 28.37 18.22
C ARG A 492 20.97 27.16 18.77
N THR A 493 21.30 27.19 20.07
CA THR A 493 21.86 26.04 20.80
C THR A 493 20.76 25.04 21.17
N ASP A 494 21.15 23.79 21.43
CA ASP A 494 20.19 22.71 21.76
C ASP A 494 19.32 23.04 22.98
N ASN A 495 19.81 23.83 23.93
CA ASN A 495 19.10 24.18 25.17
C ASN A 495 18.14 25.38 25.03
N GLN A 496 18.21 26.13 23.93
CA GLN A 496 17.33 27.26 23.72
C GLN A 496 15.95 26.77 23.31
N ARG A 497 14.92 27.08 24.10
CA ARG A 497 13.53 26.71 23.85
C ARG A 497 12.85 27.71 22.92
N VAL A 498 11.98 27.26 22.03
CA VAL A 498 11.08 28.15 21.26
C VAL A 498 9.65 27.81 21.62
N THR A 499 8.86 28.85 21.89
CA THR A 499 7.45 28.76 22.25
C THR A 499 6.59 29.19 21.07
N ILE A 500 5.74 28.28 20.61
CA ILE A 500 4.65 28.53 19.67
C ILE A 500 3.41 28.86 20.49
N ASN A 501 2.97 30.13 20.47
CA ASN A 501 1.77 30.59 21.17
C ASN A 501 0.60 30.66 20.18
N LEU A 502 -0.34 29.73 20.33
CA LEU A 502 -1.56 29.61 19.54
C LEU A 502 -2.57 30.68 19.95
N THR A 503 -3.10 31.39 18.95
CA THR A 503 -4.01 32.53 19.16
C THR A 503 -5.41 32.33 18.60
N ASP A 504 -5.59 31.44 17.62
CA ASP A 504 -6.89 31.09 17.05
C ASP A 504 -7.54 29.94 17.85
N ASP A 505 -8.86 29.77 17.70
CA ASP A 505 -9.60 28.71 18.39
C ASP A 505 -9.42 27.31 17.76
N LEU A 506 -9.03 27.25 16.47
CA LEU A 506 -9.00 26.01 15.69
C LEU A 506 -7.85 26.00 14.68
N TYR A 507 -7.07 24.92 14.67
CA TYR A 507 -6.01 24.60 13.72
C TYR A 507 -6.30 23.26 13.07
N ARG A 508 -6.41 23.25 11.75
CA ARG A 508 -6.72 22.07 10.91
C ARG A 508 -5.44 21.58 10.24
N GLU A 509 -4.60 20.89 11.00
CA GLU A 509 -3.26 20.51 10.57
C GLU A 509 -2.83 19.15 11.13
N GLN A 510 -2.12 18.38 10.30
CA GLN A 510 -1.27 17.30 10.78
C GLN A 510 0.13 17.86 11.08
N ILE A 511 0.63 17.66 12.30
CA ILE A 511 1.83 18.33 12.81
C ILE A 511 2.94 17.32 13.05
N MET A 512 4.15 17.64 12.58
CA MET A 512 5.35 16.87 12.87
C MET A 512 6.38 17.74 13.59
N VAL A 513 6.71 17.38 14.82
CA VAL A 513 7.75 18.05 15.62
C VAL A 513 9.01 17.20 15.58
N ASN A 514 10.08 17.77 15.02
CA ASN A 514 11.37 17.08 14.84
C ASN A 514 12.58 17.83 15.40
N THR A 515 12.33 18.94 16.08
CA THR A 515 13.34 19.80 16.71
C THR A 515 13.20 19.69 18.24
N PRO A 516 14.30 19.62 19.00
CA PRO A 516 14.23 19.57 20.47
C PRO A 516 13.67 20.87 21.07
N ASN A 517 13.28 20.86 22.34
CA ASN A 517 12.94 22.06 23.13
C ASN A 517 11.95 23.01 22.44
N ILE A 518 10.84 22.44 21.97
CA ILE A 518 9.69 23.19 21.44
C ILE A 518 8.58 23.17 22.48
N THR A 519 7.92 24.31 22.68
CA THR A 519 6.68 24.41 23.45
C THR A 519 5.54 24.82 22.53
N ILE A 520 4.44 24.09 22.51
CA ILE A 520 3.19 24.53 21.88
C ILE A 520 2.19 24.88 22.97
N MET A 521 1.77 26.13 23.06
CA MET A 521 0.89 26.56 24.15
C MET A 521 -0.18 27.54 23.70
N SER A 522 -1.16 27.81 24.56
CA SER A 522 -2.05 28.96 24.40
C SER A 522 -2.29 29.71 25.70
N ASN A 523 -2.32 31.05 25.58
CA ASN A 523 -2.73 31.94 26.66
C ASN A 523 -4.25 32.25 26.66
N ASN A 524 -5.00 31.62 25.75
CA ASN A 524 -6.44 31.83 25.65
C ASN A 524 -7.17 31.19 26.84
N GLU A 525 -8.26 31.82 27.29
CA GLU A 525 -9.11 31.26 28.36
C GLU A 525 -9.69 29.90 27.96
N LYS A 526 -10.06 29.76 26.68
CA LYS A 526 -10.43 28.49 26.07
C LYS A 526 -9.24 27.93 25.30
N ALA A 527 -8.87 26.69 25.59
CA ALA A 527 -7.83 25.97 24.86
C ALA A 527 -8.18 25.89 23.36
N PRO A 528 -7.25 26.26 22.45
CA PRO A 528 -7.38 26.00 21.02
C PRO A 528 -7.44 24.51 20.71
N THR A 529 -8.18 24.15 19.65
CA THR A 529 -8.23 22.79 19.13
C THR A 529 -7.27 22.64 17.94
N VAL A 530 -6.35 21.68 18.02
CA VAL A 530 -5.56 21.17 16.90
C VAL A 530 -6.18 19.85 16.45
N THR A 531 -6.57 19.74 15.18
CA THR A 531 -7.30 18.57 14.70
C THR A 531 -6.94 18.11 13.29
N TRP A 532 -7.03 16.80 13.07
CA TRP A 532 -6.84 16.14 11.79
C TRP A 532 -7.80 14.94 11.61
N TYR A 533 -8.02 14.54 10.35
CA TYR A 533 -9.08 13.61 9.94
C TYR A 533 -8.56 12.24 9.45
N TYR A 534 -7.33 11.87 9.75
CA TYR A 534 -6.79 10.58 9.31
C TYR A 534 -7.12 9.45 10.29
N GLY A 535 -7.77 8.41 9.78
CA GLY A 535 -7.93 7.10 10.41
C GLY A 535 -7.31 5.98 9.57
N ILE A 536 -6.76 4.96 10.26
CA ILE A 536 -6.09 3.83 9.60
C ILE A 536 -7.05 3.02 8.74
N GLY A 537 -6.55 2.52 7.61
CA GLY A 537 -7.30 1.63 6.72
C GLY A 537 -8.26 2.33 5.74
N TYR A 538 -8.28 3.66 5.75
CA TYR A 538 -8.96 4.48 4.76
C TYR A 538 -7.94 5.00 3.74
N SER A 539 -8.41 5.36 2.55
CA SER A 539 -7.59 5.94 1.49
C SER A 539 -7.94 7.41 1.25
N TYR A 540 -6.92 8.21 0.95
CA TYR A 540 -6.95 9.67 0.89
C TYR A 540 -6.12 10.13 -0.31
N TYR A 541 -6.51 11.20 -0.99
CA TYR A 541 -5.66 11.80 -2.02
C TYR A 541 -4.43 12.49 -1.42
N SER A 542 -4.59 13.14 -0.27
CA SER A 542 -3.56 13.97 0.34
C SER A 542 -2.46 13.22 1.09
N VAL A 543 -2.55 11.89 1.19
CA VAL A 543 -1.54 11.06 1.87
C VAL A 543 -0.37 10.78 0.92
N ALA A 544 0.83 11.11 1.37
CA ALA A 544 2.07 10.82 0.64
C ALA A 544 2.26 9.29 0.46
N PRO A 545 2.50 8.81 -0.77
CA PRO A 545 2.71 7.40 -1.06
C PRO A 545 4.03 6.86 -0.49
N ALA A 546 4.17 5.53 -0.50
CA ALA A 546 5.34 4.82 0.02
C ALA A 546 6.68 5.22 -0.63
N SER A 547 6.65 5.83 -1.82
CA SER A 547 7.83 6.35 -2.53
C SER A 547 8.37 7.67 -1.96
N GLU A 548 7.61 8.36 -1.10
CA GLU A 548 7.99 9.64 -0.52
C GLU A 548 8.62 9.47 0.87
N THR A 549 9.48 10.40 1.27
CA THR A 549 10.15 10.38 2.58
C THR A 549 9.18 10.59 3.75
N ASN A 550 8.09 11.30 3.52
CA ASN A 550 7.01 11.57 4.48
C ASN A 550 5.80 10.65 4.25
N LYS A 551 6.01 9.42 3.76
CA LYS A 551 4.95 8.45 3.52
C LYS A 551 3.94 8.35 4.67
N GLY A 552 2.66 8.23 4.35
CA GLY A 552 1.60 8.10 5.37
C GLY A 552 1.17 9.42 6.04
N TYR A 553 1.85 10.54 5.77
CA TYR A 553 1.49 11.87 6.25
C TYR A 553 0.89 12.73 5.14
N TYR A 554 0.26 13.84 5.55
CA TYR A 554 -0.28 14.85 4.67
C TYR A 554 0.80 15.45 3.77
N SER A 555 0.44 15.65 2.50
CA SER A 555 1.24 16.33 1.52
C SER A 555 0.36 17.22 0.65
N LYS A 556 0.62 18.54 0.71
CA LYS A 556 -0.09 19.55 -0.09
C LYS A 556 0.00 19.25 -1.59
N LYS A 557 1.12 18.69 -2.04
CA LYS A 557 1.37 18.22 -3.40
C LYS A 557 0.30 17.24 -3.88
N TYR A 558 0.07 16.17 -3.13
CA TYR A 558 -0.92 15.15 -3.47
C TYR A 558 -2.36 15.58 -3.17
N ALA A 559 -2.55 16.46 -2.18
CA ALA A 559 -3.85 17.08 -1.89
C ALA A 559 -4.38 17.95 -3.05
N VAL A 560 -3.48 18.56 -3.81
CA VAL A 560 -3.80 19.36 -5.01
C VAL A 560 -3.96 18.49 -6.25
N ASP A 561 -3.05 17.53 -6.46
CA ASP A 561 -3.03 16.63 -7.62
C ASP A 561 -4.25 15.69 -7.67
N GLN A 562 -4.71 15.15 -6.53
CA GLN A 562 -5.91 14.30 -6.43
C GLN A 562 -6.02 13.16 -7.46
N TYR A 563 -4.89 12.65 -7.94
CA TYR A 563 -4.89 11.63 -8.99
C TYR A 563 -5.03 10.21 -8.44
N THR A 564 -4.27 9.89 -7.39
CA THR A 564 -4.23 8.55 -6.78
C THR A 564 -4.42 8.64 -5.26
N LYS A 565 -5.25 7.75 -4.70
CA LYS A 565 -5.44 7.66 -3.25
C LYS A 565 -4.43 6.70 -2.62
N THR A 566 -3.90 7.09 -1.47
CA THR A 566 -2.99 6.29 -0.64
C THR A 566 -3.66 5.94 0.69
N VAL A 567 -3.39 4.74 1.20
CA VAL A 567 -3.89 4.28 2.51
C VAL A 567 -3.03 4.82 3.64
N VAL A 568 -3.66 5.29 4.71
CA VAL A 568 -2.95 5.59 5.97
C VAL A 568 -2.61 4.28 6.66
N ASP A 569 -1.32 3.99 6.79
CA ASP A 569 -0.76 2.82 7.49
C ASP A 569 0.26 3.20 8.58
N THR A 570 0.62 4.49 8.67
CA THR A 570 1.68 4.99 9.54
C THR A 570 1.08 5.65 10.79
N HIS A 571 1.57 5.23 11.96
CA HIS A 571 1.26 5.80 13.28
C HIS A 571 -0.23 6.14 13.51
N TRP A 572 -1.11 5.28 13.01
CA TRP A 572 -2.57 5.43 13.08
C TRP A 572 -3.09 6.80 12.63
N GLY A 573 -2.44 7.44 11.64
CA GLY A 573 -2.89 8.73 11.12
C GLY A 573 -2.80 9.86 12.14
N THR A 574 -1.80 9.83 13.04
CA THR A 574 -1.68 10.76 14.16
C THR A 574 -1.89 12.23 13.77
N VAL A 575 -2.63 12.99 14.58
CA VAL A 575 -2.77 14.45 14.43
C VAL A 575 -1.43 15.13 14.68
N VAL A 576 -0.73 14.76 15.74
CA VAL A 576 0.61 15.28 16.08
C VAL A 576 1.57 14.12 16.26
N GLU A 577 2.72 14.20 15.60
CA GLU A 577 3.87 13.34 15.87
C GLU A 577 4.99 14.14 16.52
N ILE A 578 5.45 13.67 17.68
CA ILE A 578 6.67 14.13 18.33
C ILE A 578 7.73 13.08 18.05
N THR A 579 8.52 13.31 17.01
CA THR A 579 9.56 12.37 16.58
C THR A 579 10.64 12.24 17.66
N LYS A 580 11.43 11.17 17.63
CA LYS A 580 12.56 10.94 18.57
C LYS A 580 13.58 12.09 18.70
N ASN A 581 13.63 12.99 17.72
CA ASN A 581 14.55 14.13 17.71
C ASN A 581 14.01 15.33 18.51
N ALA A 582 12.73 15.32 18.88
CA ALA A 582 12.05 16.42 19.56
C ALA A 582 12.11 16.30 21.09
N MET A 583 13.25 15.89 21.63
CA MET A 583 13.48 15.78 23.08
C MET A 583 13.14 17.09 23.81
N GLY A 584 12.49 16.99 24.97
CA GLY A 584 12.10 18.16 25.75
C GLY A 584 10.89 18.90 25.19
N PHE A 585 10.04 18.24 24.39
CA PHE A 585 8.80 18.84 23.93
C PHE A 585 7.86 19.19 25.09
N GLN A 586 7.20 20.34 25.00
CA GLN A 586 6.20 20.77 25.97
C GLN A 586 4.89 21.20 25.29
N SER A 587 3.77 20.96 25.96
CA SER A 587 2.48 21.50 25.57
C SER A 587 1.70 22.02 26.78
N GLU A 588 1.06 23.18 26.63
CA GLU A 588 0.25 23.78 27.69
C GLU A 588 -1.06 24.37 27.16
N ASN A 589 -2.18 23.98 27.76
CA ASN A 589 -3.51 24.55 27.47
C ASN A 589 -3.93 24.43 25.99
N VAL A 590 -3.81 23.20 25.43
CA VAL A 590 -4.19 22.88 24.05
C VAL A 590 -5.06 21.62 24.02
N THR A 591 -6.08 21.60 23.16
CA THR A 591 -6.86 20.40 22.84
C THR A 591 -6.35 19.79 21.54
N TYR A 592 -5.94 18.53 21.58
CA TYR A 592 -5.61 17.70 20.41
C TYR A 592 -6.79 16.76 20.13
N GLU A 593 -7.31 16.79 18.92
CA GLU A 593 -8.54 16.10 18.56
C GLU A 593 -8.41 15.37 17.24
N SER A 594 -8.80 14.10 17.18
CA SER A 594 -9.06 13.42 15.92
C SER A 594 -10.50 13.71 15.49
N SER A 595 -10.68 14.52 14.44
CA SER A 595 -12.03 14.75 13.88
C SER A 595 -12.57 13.46 13.28
N PHE A 596 -11.71 12.60 12.73
CA PHE A 596 -12.08 11.32 12.13
C PHE A 596 -13.04 10.51 13.01
N ASN A 597 -12.81 10.45 14.32
CA ASN A 597 -13.63 9.68 15.27
C ASN A 597 -14.79 10.47 15.92
N ARG A 598 -15.01 11.73 15.53
CA ARG A 598 -15.93 12.64 16.20
C ARG A 598 -16.94 13.30 15.26
N TYR A 599 -16.49 13.76 14.10
CA TYR A 599 -17.33 14.42 13.09
C TYR A 599 -16.65 14.42 11.72
N MET A 600 -17.45 14.37 10.65
CA MET A 600 -16.96 14.46 9.28
C MET A 600 -16.74 15.92 8.88
N THR A 601 -15.70 16.20 8.08
CA THR A 601 -15.41 17.56 7.60
C THR A 601 -15.53 17.70 6.09
N GLU A 602 -15.67 18.93 5.59
CA GLU A 602 -15.68 19.19 4.14
C GLU A 602 -14.32 18.89 3.51
N GLU A 603 -13.23 19.12 4.25
CA GLU A 603 -11.87 18.79 3.82
C GLU A 603 -11.70 17.28 3.63
N GLU A 604 -12.20 16.48 4.57
CA GLU A 604 -12.23 15.01 4.48
C GLU A 604 -13.02 14.53 3.25
N LEU A 605 -14.20 15.12 2.99
CA LEU A 605 -14.99 14.78 1.80
C LEU A 605 -14.28 15.17 0.49
N SER A 606 -13.66 16.35 0.48
CA SER A 606 -12.92 16.87 -0.69
C SER A 606 -11.66 16.07 -0.98
N ASP A 607 -11.05 15.49 0.05
CA ASP A 607 -9.90 14.59 -0.03
C ASP A 607 -10.29 13.15 -0.43
N GLY A 608 -11.58 12.92 -0.66
CA GLY A 608 -12.11 11.66 -1.15
C GLY A 608 -11.92 10.50 -0.18
N VAL A 609 -12.01 10.75 1.13
CA VAL A 609 -11.77 9.69 2.13
C VAL A 609 -12.72 8.51 1.93
N GLY A 610 -12.17 7.36 1.58
CA GLY A 610 -12.95 6.19 1.18
C GLY A 610 -12.35 4.87 1.68
N SER A 611 -13.01 3.78 1.30
CA SER A 611 -12.52 2.44 1.63
C SER A 611 -11.25 2.10 0.83
N GLY A 612 -10.12 1.93 1.54
CA GLY A 612 -8.81 1.63 0.93
C GLY A 612 -8.34 0.20 1.14
N VAL A 613 -8.79 -0.46 2.21
CA VAL A 613 -8.49 -1.85 2.59
C VAL A 613 -9.66 -2.48 3.36
N GLU A 614 -9.62 -3.79 3.63
CA GLU A 614 -10.71 -4.54 4.29
C GLU A 614 -11.14 -3.99 5.67
N SER A 615 -10.31 -3.18 6.35
CA SER A 615 -10.64 -2.62 7.66
C SER A 615 -11.52 -1.36 7.63
N ALA A 616 -11.70 -0.71 6.48
CA ALA A 616 -12.66 0.38 6.35
C ALA A 616 -14.08 -0.19 6.33
N ARG A 617 -14.86 0.09 7.38
CA ARG A 617 -16.18 -0.50 7.58
C ARG A 617 -17.32 0.35 7.02
N ILE A 618 -17.05 1.63 6.75
CA ILE A 618 -17.98 2.56 6.09
C ILE A 618 -17.22 3.28 4.97
N ASP A 619 -17.85 3.45 3.82
CA ASP A 619 -17.31 4.32 2.77
C ASP A 619 -17.75 5.76 3.04
N ARG A 620 -16.82 6.58 3.55
CA ARG A 620 -17.08 7.96 3.94
C ARG A 620 -17.27 8.91 2.74
N GLN A 621 -16.78 8.53 1.56
CA GLN A 621 -16.98 9.32 0.34
C GLN A 621 -18.39 9.12 -0.23
N ALA A 622 -18.90 7.89 -0.16
CA ALA A 622 -20.20 7.54 -0.73
C ALA A 622 -21.39 7.88 0.20
N ALA A 623 -21.15 8.04 1.51
CA ALA A 623 -22.19 8.26 2.52
C ALA A 623 -22.01 9.62 3.20
N THR A 624 -22.55 10.67 2.57
CA THR A 624 -22.49 12.06 3.08
C THR A 624 -23.23 12.27 4.41
N ASP A 625 -24.02 11.29 4.85
CA ASP A 625 -24.74 11.24 6.12
C ASP A 625 -24.27 10.08 7.01
N ALA A 626 -23.10 9.50 6.73
CA ALA A 626 -22.54 8.42 7.52
C ALA A 626 -22.42 8.79 9.00
N ASP A 627 -22.93 7.93 9.88
CA ASP A 627 -22.70 8.04 11.31
C ASP A 627 -21.26 7.61 11.65
N VAL A 628 -20.34 8.57 11.60
CA VAL A 628 -18.93 8.38 11.96
C VAL A 628 -18.71 8.09 13.44
N MET A 629 -19.73 8.29 14.28
CA MET A 629 -19.67 7.98 15.71
C MET A 629 -20.13 6.56 16.04
N SER A 630 -20.68 5.84 15.06
CA SER A 630 -21.06 4.43 15.19
C SER A 630 -19.83 3.54 15.34
N LYS A 631 -20.00 2.33 15.87
CA LYS A 631 -18.90 1.35 15.99
C LYS A 631 -18.24 1.03 14.64
N ALA A 632 -18.99 1.06 13.54
CA ALA A 632 -18.45 0.87 12.20
C ALA A 632 -17.78 2.14 11.65
N GLY A 633 -18.24 3.33 12.07
CA GLY A 633 -17.65 4.60 11.65
C GLY A 633 -16.29 4.87 12.28
N LYS A 634 -16.03 4.34 13.47
CA LYS A 634 -14.78 4.54 14.20
C LYS A 634 -13.70 3.52 13.85
N GLU A 635 -12.46 3.98 13.91
CA GLU A 635 -11.26 3.17 13.72
C GLU A 635 -10.08 3.86 14.45
N ARG A 636 -8.90 3.23 14.50
CA ARG A 636 -7.72 3.86 15.14
C ARG A 636 -7.38 5.16 14.44
N SER A 637 -7.32 6.23 15.23
CA SER A 637 -6.93 7.56 14.79
C SER A 637 -6.28 8.26 15.95
N CYS A 638 -4.95 8.31 15.93
CA CYS A 638 -4.17 8.80 17.06
C CYS A 638 -4.22 10.34 17.11
N THR A 639 -4.24 10.92 18.31
CA THR A 639 -4.08 12.38 18.49
C THR A 639 -2.62 12.76 18.67
N MET A 640 -1.87 11.91 19.36
CA MET A 640 -0.51 12.22 19.78
C MET A 640 0.34 10.95 19.75
N PHE A 641 1.28 10.90 18.81
CA PHE A 641 2.29 9.86 18.74
C PHE A 641 3.61 10.40 19.31
N ILE A 642 4.01 9.91 20.47
CA ILE A 642 5.19 10.38 21.19
C ILE A 642 6.31 9.38 20.98
N ALA A 643 7.44 9.82 20.43
CA ALA A 643 8.67 9.04 20.31
C ALA A 643 9.89 9.76 20.90
N ALA A 644 9.72 10.99 21.39
CA ALA A 644 10.77 11.74 22.09
C ALA A 644 10.75 11.51 23.60
N ASP A 645 11.94 11.61 24.18
CA ASP A 645 12.14 11.62 25.63
C ASP A 645 11.86 13.02 26.23
N GLN A 646 11.55 13.07 27.52
CA GLN A 646 11.32 14.29 28.31
C GLN A 646 10.17 15.15 27.77
N CYS A 647 9.08 14.50 27.34
CA CYS A 647 7.88 15.19 26.86
C CYS A 647 6.94 15.54 28.03
N GLU A 648 6.43 16.77 28.05
CA GLU A 648 5.55 17.25 29.13
C GLU A 648 4.30 17.94 28.61
N PHE A 649 3.15 17.64 29.22
CA PHE A 649 1.84 18.15 28.85
C PHE A 649 1.10 18.65 30.08
N HIS A 650 0.65 19.90 30.07
CA HIS A 650 -0.04 20.53 31.19
C HIS A 650 -1.38 21.14 30.75
N ASN A 651 -2.48 20.78 31.42
CA ASN A 651 -3.83 21.25 31.08
C ASN A 651 -4.22 20.98 29.61
N CYS A 652 -3.73 19.88 29.02
CA CYS A 652 -4.06 19.51 27.65
C CYS A 652 -5.23 18.52 27.60
N SER A 653 -5.91 18.47 26.45
CA SER A 653 -6.96 17.46 26.18
C SER A 653 -6.60 16.65 24.95
N PHE A 654 -6.86 15.34 24.97
CA PHE A 654 -6.60 14.41 23.88
C PHE A 654 -7.86 13.62 23.57
N LEU A 655 -8.49 13.90 22.43
CA LEU A 655 -9.85 13.48 22.13
C LEU A 655 -9.88 12.61 20.86
N SER A 656 -10.05 11.30 21.02
CA SER A 656 -10.30 10.36 19.92
C SER A 656 -11.13 9.17 20.41
N SER A 657 -10.96 7.98 19.84
CA SER A 657 -11.64 6.74 20.20
C SER A 657 -10.63 5.64 20.50
N GLN A 658 -10.19 4.90 19.48
CA GLN A 658 -9.20 3.85 19.64
C GLN A 658 -7.79 4.41 19.41
N ASP A 659 -6.85 4.01 20.27
CA ASP A 659 -5.43 4.40 20.22
C ASP A 659 -5.20 5.93 20.27
N THR A 660 -5.92 6.64 21.16
CA THR A 660 -5.89 8.11 21.27
C THR A 660 -4.48 8.67 21.48
N ILE A 661 -3.66 8.07 22.35
CA ILE A 661 -2.27 8.48 22.61
C ILE A 661 -1.33 7.27 22.56
N TYR A 662 -0.21 7.44 21.86
CA TYR A 662 0.93 6.52 21.89
C TYR A 662 2.10 7.08 22.70
N THR A 663 2.51 6.38 23.76
CA THR A 663 3.41 6.91 24.81
C THR A 663 4.86 6.40 24.70
N GLY A 664 5.48 6.44 23.53
CA GLY A 664 6.90 6.05 23.38
C GLY A 664 7.15 4.57 23.10
N ASN A 665 8.42 4.26 22.84
CA ASN A 665 8.90 2.97 22.36
C ASN A 665 9.73 2.17 23.37
N SER A 666 10.13 2.71 24.53
CA SER A 666 10.58 1.94 25.71
C SER A 666 11.12 2.84 26.82
N GLU A 667 12.03 3.74 26.48
CA GLU A 667 12.84 4.48 27.47
C GLU A 667 12.28 5.87 27.77
N GLU A 668 11.37 6.38 26.92
CA GLU A 668 10.91 7.76 26.99
C GLU A 668 10.17 8.06 28.30
N SER A 669 10.66 9.04 29.05
CA SER A 669 10.00 9.64 30.19
C SER A 669 9.01 10.71 29.72
N ILE A 670 7.75 10.59 30.13
CA ILE A 670 6.68 11.48 29.69
C ILE A 670 5.87 11.90 30.92
N TYR A 671 5.50 13.18 31.01
CA TYR A 671 4.71 13.71 32.12
C TYR A 671 3.44 14.39 31.62
N PHE A 672 2.29 13.93 32.11
CA PHE A 672 0.99 14.56 31.88
C PHE A 672 0.47 15.08 33.21
N LYS A 673 0.18 16.38 33.31
CA LYS A 673 -0.39 17.00 34.51
C LYS A 673 -1.71 17.66 34.16
N ASN A 674 -2.76 17.37 34.94
CA ASN A 674 -4.09 17.99 34.79
C ASN A 674 -4.68 17.82 33.38
N CYS A 675 -4.32 16.74 32.67
CA CYS A 675 -4.77 16.49 31.31
C CYS A 675 -6.09 15.69 31.27
N VAL A 676 -6.85 15.84 30.19
CA VAL A 676 -7.99 14.98 29.85
C VAL A 676 -7.57 14.04 28.71
N ILE A 677 -7.70 12.73 28.91
CA ILE A 677 -7.46 11.75 27.86
C ILE A 677 -8.76 11.00 27.63
N GLU A 678 -9.28 11.07 26.41
CA GLU A 678 -10.58 10.53 26.06
C GLU A 678 -10.51 9.44 24.97
N GLY A 679 -11.23 8.34 25.17
CA GLY A 679 -11.33 7.28 24.18
C GLY A 679 -12.24 6.11 24.56
N THR A 680 -12.10 5.00 23.84
CA THR A 680 -12.90 3.78 24.01
C THR A 680 -12.03 2.54 24.23
N THR A 681 -11.19 2.22 23.25
CA THR A 681 -10.40 0.99 23.16
C THR A 681 -8.93 1.36 23.15
N ASP A 682 -8.14 0.78 24.05
CA ASP A 682 -6.68 0.93 24.11
C ASP A 682 -6.20 2.39 24.03
N PHE A 683 -6.98 3.33 24.56
CA PHE A 683 -6.80 4.74 24.20
C PHE A 683 -5.52 5.38 24.78
N ILE A 684 -4.86 4.69 25.72
CA ILE A 684 -3.48 4.94 26.13
C ILE A 684 -2.66 3.67 25.86
N CYS A 685 -1.76 3.72 24.87
CA CYS A 685 -0.95 2.58 24.46
C CYS A 685 0.51 2.94 24.16
N GLY A 686 1.37 1.94 24.01
CA GLY A 686 2.82 2.13 23.82
C GLY A 686 3.66 1.57 24.96
N SER A 687 4.99 1.74 24.87
CA SER A 687 5.95 1.06 25.76
C SER A 687 6.83 2.01 26.59
N GLY A 688 6.65 3.33 26.51
CA GLY A 688 7.43 4.27 27.35
C GLY A 688 7.04 4.26 28.83
N ASN A 689 7.51 5.28 29.56
CA ASN A 689 7.40 5.42 31.01
C ASN A 689 6.59 6.68 31.43
N PRO A 690 5.32 6.83 30.98
CA PRO A 690 4.50 7.98 31.29
C PRO A 690 4.03 8.01 32.76
N VAL A 691 4.05 9.22 33.33
CA VAL A 691 3.35 9.58 34.55
C VAL A 691 2.16 10.47 34.21
N PHE A 692 0.96 10.01 34.51
CA PHE A 692 -0.27 10.79 34.46
C PHE A 692 -0.59 11.26 35.87
N ASP A 693 -0.51 12.55 36.13
CA ASP A 693 -0.72 13.16 37.45
C ASP A 693 -1.95 14.07 37.40
N ASN A 694 -2.94 13.75 38.25
CA ASN A 694 -4.20 14.48 38.34
C ASN A 694 -4.94 14.57 36.99
N CYS A 695 -4.80 13.53 36.15
CA CYS A 695 -5.46 13.44 34.86
C CYS A 695 -6.88 12.88 34.97
N THR A 696 -7.75 13.28 34.04
CA THR A 696 -9.06 12.66 33.84
C THR A 696 -9.01 11.71 32.65
N LEU A 697 -9.34 10.44 32.90
CA LEU A 697 -9.46 9.37 31.93
C LEU A 697 -10.94 9.24 31.56
N SER A 698 -11.31 9.82 30.42
CA SER A 698 -12.69 9.98 29.94
C SER A 698 -13.06 8.83 29.00
N ILE A 699 -14.09 8.05 29.35
CA ILE A 699 -14.55 6.91 28.55
C ILE A 699 -15.96 7.10 28.00
N TYR A 700 -16.21 6.57 26.80
CA TYR A 700 -17.51 6.66 26.16
C TYR A 700 -17.86 5.41 25.31
N GLY A 701 -19.09 5.32 24.80
CA GLY A 701 -19.58 4.20 23.99
C GLY A 701 -19.52 4.45 22.46
N TYR A 702 -20.51 3.95 21.72
CA TYR A 702 -20.72 4.34 20.32
C TYR A 702 -22.11 4.99 20.20
N SER A 703 -22.42 5.66 19.10
CA SER A 703 -23.75 6.28 18.89
C SER A 703 -24.86 5.24 18.70
N ASP A 704 -24.53 4.09 18.10
CA ASP A 704 -25.47 3.05 17.67
C ASP A 704 -25.61 1.88 18.66
N GLN A 705 -24.65 1.74 19.58
CA GLN A 705 -24.66 0.69 20.59
C GLN A 705 -23.80 1.06 21.80
N ALA A 706 -24.14 0.48 22.95
CA ALA A 706 -23.27 0.55 24.12
C ALA A 706 -21.87 0.01 23.75
N GLY A 707 -20.82 0.67 24.25
CA GLY A 707 -19.48 0.11 24.14
C GLY A 707 -19.44 -1.22 24.89
N ASP A 708 -18.91 -2.26 24.25
CA ASP A 708 -18.65 -3.57 24.86
C ASP A 708 -17.15 -3.84 24.74
N GLY A 709 -16.44 -3.80 25.86
CA GLY A 709 -14.98 -3.96 25.92
C GLY A 709 -14.22 -2.65 25.76
N GLY A 710 -14.37 -1.73 26.70
CA GLY A 710 -13.54 -0.52 26.79
C GLY A 710 -12.23 -0.80 27.53
N TYR A 711 -11.11 -0.30 27.03
CA TYR A 711 -9.80 -0.51 27.67
C TYR A 711 -9.09 0.83 27.81
N ILE A 712 -8.83 1.24 29.06
CA ILE A 712 -8.10 2.48 29.32
C ILE A 712 -6.66 2.36 28.84
N THR A 713 -5.99 1.26 29.18
CA THR A 713 -4.60 1.04 28.83
C THR A 713 -4.37 -0.24 28.03
N ALA A 714 -3.49 -0.12 27.03
CA ALA A 714 -2.82 -1.25 26.39
C ALA A 714 -1.31 -1.02 26.44
N SER A 715 -0.74 -1.17 27.64
CA SER A 715 0.71 -1.06 27.84
C SER A 715 1.42 -2.14 27.02
N LYS A 716 2.43 -1.74 26.26
CA LYS A 716 3.24 -2.61 25.41
C LYS A 716 4.54 -2.98 26.13
N ALA A 717 4.98 -4.23 25.96
CA ALA A 717 6.22 -4.70 26.56
C ALA A 717 7.43 -3.86 26.08
N GLY A 718 8.33 -3.51 27.00
CA GLY A 718 9.55 -2.75 26.72
C GLY A 718 9.87 -1.68 27.78
N GLY A 719 8.85 -1.11 28.41
CA GLY A 719 9.01 -0.05 29.41
C GLY A 719 9.71 -0.52 30.68
N SER A 720 10.75 0.21 31.10
CA SER A 720 11.54 -0.13 32.28
C SER A 720 10.74 0.08 33.57
N LYS A 721 9.94 1.15 33.64
CA LYS A 721 9.03 1.49 34.75
C LYS A 721 7.56 1.22 34.40
N GLY A 722 7.18 1.44 33.14
CA GLY A 722 5.80 1.34 32.66
C GLY A 722 4.95 2.52 33.08
N TYR A 723 3.64 2.32 33.23
CA TYR A 723 2.69 3.43 33.39
C TYR A 723 2.39 3.71 34.86
N LEU A 724 2.37 4.98 35.24
CA LEU A 724 1.90 5.45 36.54
C LEU A 724 0.73 6.43 36.35
N PHE A 725 -0.42 6.08 36.90
CA PHE A 725 -1.57 6.97 37.04
C PHE A 725 -1.65 7.42 38.49
N TYR A 726 -1.26 8.66 38.77
CA TYR A 726 -1.17 9.23 40.10
C TYR A 726 -2.28 10.26 40.32
N ASN A 727 -3.11 10.06 41.34
CA ASN A 727 -4.24 10.95 41.67
C ASN A 727 -5.22 11.17 40.49
N CYS A 728 -5.35 10.17 39.61
CA CYS A 728 -6.19 10.29 38.42
C CYS A 728 -7.67 10.05 38.73
N LYS A 729 -8.53 10.54 37.85
CA LYS A 729 -9.97 10.30 37.86
C LYS A 729 -10.39 9.52 36.63
N ILE A 730 -11.25 8.52 36.80
CA ILE A 730 -11.91 7.79 35.71
C ILE A 730 -13.38 8.18 35.69
N ALA A 731 -13.85 8.72 34.57
CA ALA A 731 -15.22 9.19 34.42
C ALA A 731 -15.76 8.95 33.01
N ARG A 732 -17.09 8.98 32.86
CA ARG A 732 -17.71 9.01 31.53
C ARG A 732 -17.51 10.36 30.85
N THR A 733 -17.46 10.35 29.53
CA THR A 733 -17.37 11.59 28.75
C THR A 733 -18.54 12.53 29.01
N ALA A 734 -18.26 13.83 28.95
CA ALA A 734 -19.27 14.88 28.86
C ALA A 734 -19.78 15.08 27.41
N TYR A 735 -19.20 14.39 26.43
CA TYR A 735 -19.59 14.50 25.02
C TYR A 735 -20.96 13.85 24.78
N ASN A 736 -21.96 14.68 24.53
CA ASN A 736 -23.37 14.33 24.51
C ASN A 736 -23.86 13.61 23.25
N GLN A 737 -23.02 13.45 22.23
CA GLN A 737 -23.39 12.83 20.95
C GLN A 737 -23.10 11.32 20.89
N ILE A 738 -22.65 10.72 21.99
CA ILE A 738 -22.34 9.30 22.09
C ILE A 738 -23.09 8.70 23.28
N LEU A 739 -23.45 7.41 23.20
CA LEU A 739 -24.03 6.72 24.35
C LEU A 739 -23.01 6.72 25.50
N THR A 740 -23.44 7.25 26.66
CA THR A 740 -22.65 7.25 27.90
C THR A 740 -22.63 5.87 28.58
N THR A 741 -23.36 4.90 28.03
CA THR A 741 -23.38 3.53 28.54
C THR A 741 -22.31 2.69 27.83
N THR A 742 -21.22 2.44 28.54
CA THR A 742 -20.23 1.42 28.19
C THR A 742 -20.27 0.35 29.27
N LYS A 743 -20.27 -0.92 28.87
CA LYS A 743 -20.17 -2.07 29.77
C LYS A 743 -18.81 -2.74 29.56
N ASN A 744 -18.36 -3.50 30.55
CA ASN A 744 -17.09 -4.22 30.50
C ASN A 744 -15.90 -3.26 30.23
N ILE A 745 -15.79 -2.22 31.08
CA ILE A 745 -14.65 -1.30 31.05
C ILE A 745 -13.55 -1.88 31.91
N TYR A 746 -12.35 -1.98 31.35
CA TYR A 746 -11.16 -2.45 32.05
C TYR A 746 -10.14 -1.32 32.17
N LEU A 747 -9.46 -1.27 33.32
CA LEU A 747 -8.27 -0.44 33.56
C LEU A 747 -7.18 -0.73 32.52
N GLY A 748 -7.11 -1.96 32.01
CA GLY A 748 -6.29 -2.25 30.85
C GLY A 748 -6.15 -3.72 30.50
N ARG A 749 -5.32 -3.96 29.49
CA ARG A 749 -4.90 -5.28 29.02
C ARG A 749 -3.43 -5.28 28.60
N PRO A 750 -2.71 -6.40 28.73
CA PRO A 750 -1.26 -6.43 28.45
C PRO A 750 -0.97 -6.65 26.97
N TRP A 751 -0.42 -5.63 26.29
CA TRP A 751 0.10 -5.78 24.93
C TRP A 751 1.52 -6.39 24.97
N GLY A 752 1.57 -7.64 25.40
CA GLY A 752 2.80 -8.39 25.67
C GLY A 752 3.03 -8.63 27.16
N ALA A 753 3.75 -9.70 27.47
CA ALA A 753 4.07 -10.08 28.84
C ALA A 753 5.08 -9.10 29.48
N GLY A 754 5.05 -9.02 30.81
CA GLY A 754 5.96 -8.19 31.61
C GLY A 754 5.64 -6.69 31.61
N THR A 755 4.51 -6.28 31.03
CA THR A 755 4.01 -4.90 31.04
C THR A 755 3.69 -4.45 32.46
N LYS A 756 3.79 -3.15 32.74
CA LYS A 756 3.66 -2.60 34.09
C LYS A 756 2.71 -1.42 34.08
N VAL A 757 1.71 -1.47 34.96
CA VAL A 757 0.73 -0.39 35.15
C VAL A 757 0.42 -0.28 36.63
N LEU A 758 0.48 0.94 37.16
CA LEU A 758 0.07 1.27 38.52
C LEU A 758 -0.98 2.38 38.49
N PHE A 759 -2.18 2.09 39.01
CA PHE A 759 -3.18 3.09 39.38
C PHE A 759 -3.03 3.42 40.86
N TYR A 760 -2.63 4.65 41.16
CA TYR A 760 -2.37 5.15 42.50
C TYR A 760 -3.37 6.25 42.85
N ASN A 761 -4.09 6.06 43.95
CA ASN A 761 -5.08 7.01 44.47
C ASN A 761 -6.07 7.45 43.38
N THR A 762 -6.78 6.48 42.79
CA THR A 762 -7.63 6.71 41.62
C THR A 762 -9.10 6.86 42.02
N GLU A 763 -9.71 8.00 41.68
CA GLU A 763 -11.15 8.23 41.81
C GLU A 763 -11.89 7.59 40.62
N VAL A 764 -12.98 6.87 40.87
CA VAL A 764 -13.85 6.28 39.85
C VAL A 764 -15.26 6.81 40.03
N GLU A 765 -15.86 7.36 38.96
CA GLU A 765 -17.16 8.06 39.01
C GLU A 765 -18.29 7.25 39.67
N THR A 766 -18.43 5.97 39.32
CA THR A 766 -19.45 5.07 39.89
C THR A 766 -18.88 3.70 40.21
N ALA A 767 -19.45 3.00 41.20
CA ALA A 767 -18.96 1.70 41.67
C ALA A 767 -19.00 0.59 40.61
N ASP A 768 -19.86 0.74 39.60
CA ASP A 768 -20.08 -0.19 38.49
C ASP A 768 -19.40 0.27 37.18
N LEU A 769 -18.63 1.36 37.21
CA LEU A 769 -17.98 1.88 36.00
C LEU A 769 -16.90 0.91 35.48
N ILE A 770 -16.07 0.38 36.38
CA ILE A 770 -15.01 -0.58 36.05
C ILE A 770 -15.52 -2.00 36.29
N ASP A 771 -15.27 -2.88 35.33
CA ASP A 771 -15.56 -4.31 35.46
C ASP A 771 -14.90 -4.88 36.71
N SER A 772 -15.58 -5.80 37.41
CA SER A 772 -15.05 -6.43 38.63
C SER A 772 -13.65 -7.02 38.44
N ALA A 773 -13.36 -7.60 37.26
CA ALA A 773 -12.06 -8.14 36.92
C ALA A 773 -10.96 -7.06 36.81
N GLY A 774 -11.32 -5.81 36.51
CA GLY A 774 -10.44 -4.66 36.38
C GLY A 774 -9.50 -4.72 35.18
N TYR A 775 -8.90 -5.87 34.90
CA TYR A 775 -7.99 -6.11 33.79
C TYR A 775 -8.42 -7.35 33.00
N THR A 776 -8.07 -7.39 31.72
CA THR A 776 -8.38 -8.54 30.85
C THR A 776 -7.21 -8.92 29.96
N ALA A 777 -7.32 -10.06 29.28
CA ALA A 777 -6.30 -10.55 28.37
C ALA A 777 -6.26 -9.76 27.05
N MET A 778 -5.08 -9.71 26.43
CA MET A 778 -4.93 -9.31 25.03
C MET A 778 -4.30 -10.47 24.27
N SER A 779 -5.00 -10.97 23.25
CA SER A 779 -4.62 -12.20 22.56
C SER A 779 -4.42 -13.34 23.57
N SER A 780 -3.24 -13.96 23.63
CA SER A 780 -2.93 -15.05 24.56
C SER A 780 -2.32 -14.59 25.88
N VAL A 781 -2.00 -13.30 26.05
CA VAL A 781 -1.32 -12.79 27.25
C VAL A 781 -2.36 -12.35 28.27
N THR A 782 -2.25 -12.90 29.47
CA THR A 782 -3.18 -12.64 30.59
C THR A 782 -2.62 -11.61 31.57
N PRO A 783 -3.47 -10.97 32.39
CA PRO A 783 -2.99 -10.07 33.46
C PRO A 783 -2.00 -10.72 34.43
N ALA A 784 -2.01 -12.05 34.59
CA ALA A 784 -1.08 -12.79 35.42
C ALA A 784 0.36 -12.81 34.88
N GLU A 785 0.54 -12.48 33.60
CA GLU A 785 1.84 -12.35 32.96
C GLU A 785 2.32 -10.89 32.92
N ALA A 786 1.57 -9.97 33.54
CA ALA A 786 1.89 -8.56 33.68
C ALA A 786 2.07 -8.15 35.15
N TYR A 787 2.52 -6.93 35.39
CA TYR A 787 2.66 -6.32 36.71
C TYR A 787 1.66 -5.18 36.85
N TYR A 788 0.38 -5.54 36.93
CA TYR A 788 -0.72 -4.58 37.03
C TYR A 788 -1.13 -4.42 38.49
N SER A 789 -1.18 -3.17 38.95
CA SER A 789 -1.33 -2.85 40.36
C SER A 789 -2.25 -1.66 40.62
N GLU A 790 -2.91 -1.69 41.77
CA GLU A 790 -3.79 -0.64 42.26
C GLU A 790 -3.47 -0.29 43.71
N TYR A 791 -3.58 0.99 44.05
CA TYR A 791 -3.58 1.49 45.42
C TYR A 791 -4.68 2.55 45.58
N ASN A 792 -5.49 2.42 46.64
CA ASN A 792 -6.53 3.38 47.00
C ASN A 792 -7.47 3.76 45.85
N THR A 793 -8.02 2.78 45.12
CA THR A 793 -9.12 3.01 44.17
C THR A 793 -10.41 3.29 44.94
N HIS A 794 -11.06 4.43 44.70
CA HIS A 794 -12.19 4.90 45.51
C HIS A 794 -13.24 5.67 44.69
N LEU A 795 -14.43 5.85 45.27
CA LEU A 795 -15.49 6.71 44.75
C LEU A 795 -15.25 8.18 45.13
N PRO A 796 -15.96 9.16 44.52
CA PRO A 796 -15.75 10.59 44.82
C PRO A 796 -16.02 10.96 46.28
N ASP A 797 -16.76 10.15 47.04
CA ASP A 797 -17.00 10.33 48.47
C ASP A 797 -15.91 9.71 49.38
N GLY A 798 -14.85 9.15 48.78
CA GLY A 798 -13.75 8.48 49.46
C GLY A 798 -14.01 7.01 49.79
N THR A 799 -15.18 6.45 49.47
CA THR A 799 -15.48 5.04 49.71
C THR A 799 -14.59 4.16 48.86
N ALA A 800 -13.87 3.21 49.48
CA ALA A 800 -13.02 2.26 48.76
C ALA A 800 -13.86 1.39 47.80
N LEU A 801 -13.35 1.21 46.58
CA LEU A 801 -13.95 0.33 45.58
C LEU A 801 -13.67 -1.14 45.92
N ASP A 802 -14.62 -2.04 45.68
CA ASP A 802 -14.38 -3.48 45.83
C ASP A 802 -13.43 -4.00 44.74
N THR A 803 -12.26 -4.47 45.16
CA THR A 803 -11.23 -5.06 44.30
C THR A 803 -11.09 -6.58 44.45
N SER A 804 -11.96 -7.23 45.24
CA SER A 804 -11.87 -8.68 45.49
C SER A 804 -12.09 -9.54 44.25
N GLY A 805 -12.74 -8.98 43.22
CA GLY A 805 -13.00 -9.63 41.93
C GLY A 805 -11.91 -9.45 40.88
N ARG A 806 -10.80 -8.75 41.18
CA ARG A 806 -9.75 -8.46 40.19
C ARG A 806 -9.16 -9.73 39.57
N ALA A 807 -8.81 -9.63 38.29
CA ALA A 807 -8.25 -10.72 37.52
C ALA A 807 -7.00 -11.30 38.20
N ALA A 808 -6.82 -12.62 38.07
CA ALA A 808 -5.68 -13.32 38.67
C ALA A 808 -4.35 -12.67 38.27
N GLY A 809 -3.48 -12.44 39.27
CA GLY A 809 -2.19 -11.79 39.11
C GLY A 809 -2.20 -10.26 39.26
N SER A 810 -3.37 -9.63 39.34
CA SER A 810 -3.47 -8.21 39.72
C SER A 810 -3.01 -8.01 41.18
N ILE A 811 -2.31 -6.91 41.45
CA ILE A 811 -1.69 -6.63 42.76
C ILE A 811 -2.39 -5.44 43.42
N ILE A 812 -2.98 -5.65 44.60
CA ILE A 812 -3.44 -4.54 45.43
C ILE A 812 -2.33 -4.19 46.42
N LEU A 813 -1.77 -2.98 46.30
CA LEU A 813 -0.65 -2.55 47.13
C LEU A 813 -1.10 -2.31 48.57
N THR A 814 -0.22 -2.65 49.51
CA THR A 814 -0.34 -2.17 50.89
C THR A 814 0.04 -0.70 50.98
N GLN A 815 -0.35 -0.03 52.07
CA GLN A 815 0.11 1.33 52.34
C GLN A 815 1.64 1.46 52.34
N GLU A 816 2.36 0.51 52.96
CA GLU A 816 3.83 0.52 52.97
C GLU A 816 4.43 0.39 51.55
N GLN A 817 3.84 -0.44 50.69
CA GLN A 817 4.27 -0.53 49.29
C GLN A 817 3.97 0.76 48.52
N ALA A 818 2.82 1.37 48.78
CA ALA A 818 2.41 2.64 48.18
C ALA A 818 3.30 3.81 48.61
N GLU A 819 3.75 3.86 49.86
CA GLU A 819 4.69 4.87 50.38
C GLU A 819 6.07 4.80 49.70
N ASN A 820 6.42 3.68 49.07
CA ASN A 820 7.67 3.52 48.30
C ASN A 820 7.54 3.93 46.82
N VAL A 821 6.35 4.32 46.35
CA VAL A 821 6.15 4.79 44.98
C VAL A 821 6.65 6.23 44.87
N CYS A 822 7.73 6.44 44.11
CA CYS A 822 8.38 7.74 43.94
C CYS A 822 8.28 8.20 42.47
N LEU A 823 7.64 9.35 42.22
CA LEU A 823 7.52 9.91 40.86
C LEU A 823 8.89 10.27 40.26
N ASN A 824 9.85 10.72 41.07
CA ASN A 824 11.20 11.04 40.59
C ASN A 824 11.90 9.84 39.94
N ASP A 825 11.54 8.62 40.32
CA ASP A 825 12.12 7.41 39.71
C ASP A 825 11.71 7.24 38.24
N TYR A 826 10.62 7.87 37.80
CA TYR A 826 10.16 7.87 36.41
C TYR A 826 10.84 8.97 35.58
N PHE A 827 11.26 10.06 36.21
CA PHE A 827 11.90 11.19 35.54
C PHE A 827 13.43 11.08 35.53
N GLY A 828 14.02 10.33 36.45
CA GLY A 828 15.48 10.20 36.56
C GLY A 828 16.13 11.56 36.81
N ASN A 829 16.96 12.01 35.88
CA ASN A 829 17.62 13.32 35.96
C ASN A 829 16.80 14.46 35.37
N TRP A 830 15.73 14.16 34.63
CA TRP A 830 14.83 15.16 34.09
C TRP A 830 13.97 15.75 35.22
N GLN A 831 13.72 17.06 35.14
CA GLN A 831 12.84 17.77 36.05
C GLN A 831 11.73 18.40 35.20
N PRO A 832 10.53 17.78 35.15
CA PRO A 832 9.38 18.37 34.48
C PRO A 832 9.07 19.76 35.07
N SER A 833 8.70 20.71 34.22
CA SER A 833 8.46 22.11 34.62
C SER A 833 7.24 22.27 35.54
N TYR A 834 6.22 21.43 35.38
CA TYR A 834 4.98 21.46 36.15
C TYR A 834 4.95 20.42 37.28
N TYR A 835 6.08 19.75 37.55
CA TYR A 835 6.20 18.86 38.69
C TYR A 835 6.82 19.60 39.88
N HIS A 836 6.08 19.70 40.97
CA HIS A 836 6.52 20.36 42.20
C HIS A 836 6.43 19.38 43.39
N THR A 837 7.57 19.03 43.98
CA THR A 837 7.71 18.01 45.05
C THR A 837 6.93 18.29 46.33
N ASN A 838 6.37 19.49 46.48
CA ASN A 838 5.57 19.89 47.64
C ASN A 838 4.05 19.79 47.42
N GLU A 839 3.59 19.41 46.22
CA GLU A 839 2.16 19.24 45.92
C GLU A 839 1.62 17.84 46.28
N SER A 840 2.49 16.91 46.66
CA SER A 840 2.15 15.50 46.92
C SER A 840 2.15 15.14 48.42
N LYS A 841 1.61 15.99 49.29
CA LYS A 841 1.37 15.67 50.72
C LYS A 841 -0.06 15.84 51.13
#